data_AF-A0A1M6MPU8-F1
#
_entry.id   AF-A0A1M6MPU8-F1
#
_cell.length_a   1.000
_cell.length_b   1.000
_cell.length_c   1.000
_cell.angle_alpha   90.00
_cell.angle_beta   90.00
_cell.angle_gamma   90.00
#
_symmetry.space_group_name_H-M   'P 1'
#
loop_
_entity.id
_entity.type
_entity.pdbx_description
1 polymer ?
#
loop_
_entity_poly.entity_id
_entity_poly.type
_entity_poly.pdbx_seq_one_letter_code
_entity_poly.pdbx_strand_id
1 'polypeptide(L)'
;MFLLRRTLYRYIFITTLLLGCSLPAYAKEIILQLPWHHQFQFAGYYMAKELGYYRNAGLDVKIQDVSKSKDVVGSVISGQAHFAISSSGLLIEHSLGKPVVAVATILQNSPAVFLTRKDSGIRSADDLIGKKVMLAPGHKSLSLLVLLQQRQLSEKIIKQKTSYNLDSLLNGETDAFNAYYTNEPFLAAEKGQDVNVIKPQDYGIHFYGDTLFTSEAFLRQRPKDVESFRLATIEGWRYAMSHQGEAIELLKNVYGVEKSIAALRFEAEAIFEVMNPEQVEIGQMDMARWAQISHYLIASGHLPPSFHLTESFLYQPPRKFDWQGHYPSLLAIGLVFFLLLVLVSMLFRANQRTKNALKQLQANEERLREALDAVSDGIWDWNVKTSHASIDRRSKEMFGLDPDEEYGPEEIFTQIDPDDLPHIQAALQDHIKGHKDSYDHSFRVHRSDGTTRWVRGRGRVIERDHNNNPIRLIGTNTDITEQVLADERQRRSERRFRQMIEQVSGISIQGYNEQRQVIYWNKASEELYGYSATEALGRRLEELIIPEPMREAVIQKVTDWVEKEIEIPAGELLLIGKDGQKVPVFSSHVMNETPDGKEMFCIDIDLKPLKEAEKRRLELEEQLRQTYKMEAIGTMAGGIAHDFNNHLAIILGNAELATLKMAQESPLRTYLEQIKTTANRSKELVRQILLYSRRSDHDLKPVRLSLVIEETLKMLRPTIPSSVQIDLQIANDAAPLLIAADSTQLQQILINLSSNAIHGMNEKGILKIELHKTELTASDLQMKENLLPGQYLQLTVSDNGCGIPPQILEKIFDPFFTTKDIDKGTGMGLAVVHGIVESHNGMIKAASAEGEGSCFTIYLPTIKSTEKRKLLQASPLPTGNERILILDDEESLASLCAEILAEYGYQTHFETSSNRVLQLFREDPQKYDLLISDQTMPELSGSELAKQLLQLRPNLPIILCTGYSAKVSPEEAEQLGLHSFCFKPLDTDQLVKTVRKALDDKN
;
A
#
# COMPACT_ATOMS: atom_id res chain seq x y z
N MET A 1 -62.40 -4.85 -9.38
CA MET A 1 -61.12 -4.19 -8.98
C MET A 1 -60.15 -5.13 -8.24
N PHE A 2 -60.64 -6.05 -7.40
CA PHE A 2 -59.80 -7.04 -6.70
C PHE A 2 -59.17 -8.10 -7.62
N LEU A 3 -59.86 -8.51 -8.70
CA LEU A 3 -59.29 -9.41 -9.72
C LEU A 3 -58.15 -8.78 -10.53
N LEU A 4 -58.25 -7.49 -10.89
CA LEU A 4 -57.23 -6.79 -11.68
C LEU A 4 -55.88 -6.64 -10.95
N ARG A 5 -55.91 -6.50 -9.62
CA ARG A 5 -54.70 -6.44 -8.79
C ARG A 5 -53.98 -7.78 -8.73
N ARG A 6 -54.72 -8.89 -8.72
CA ARG A 6 -54.14 -10.23 -8.66
C ARG A 6 -53.49 -10.64 -9.98
N THR A 7 -54.05 -10.21 -11.12
CA THR A 7 -53.41 -10.34 -12.42
C THR A 7 -52.18 -9.45 -12.54
N LEU A 8 -52.22 -8.21 -12.06
CA LEU A 8 -51.05 -7.31 -12.13
C LEU A 8 -49.86 -7.83 -11.31
N TYR A 9 -50.09 -8.35 -10.09
CA TYR A 9 -49.03 -8.99 -9.29
C TYR A 9 -48.55 -10.31 -9.91
N ARG A 10 -49.42 -11.08 -10.57
CA ARG A 10 -49.00 -12.27 -11.34
C ARG A 10 -48.15 -11.90 -12.54
N TYR A 11 -48.50 -10.84 -13.27
CA TYR A 11 -47.71 -10.34 -14.39
C TYR A 11 -46.38 -9.75 -13.94
N ILE A 12 -46.33 -9.04 -12.81
CA ILE A 12 -45.07 -8.54 -12.22
C ILE A 12 -44.19 -9.70 -11.74
N PHE A 13 -44.77 -10.74 -11.12
CA PHE A 13 -44.03 -11.93 -10.66
C PHE A 13 -43.57 -12.82 -11.84
N ILE A 14 -44.39 -12.94 -12.89
CA ILE A 14 -44.04 -13.66 -14.13
C ILE A 14 -43.03 -12.86 -14.97
N THR A 15 -43.09 -11.52 -14.98
CA THR A 15 -42.06 -10.69 -15.65
C THR A 15 -40.75 -10.65 -14.89
N THR A 16 -40.75 -10.71 -13.55
CA THR A 16 -39.51 -10.89 -12.77
C THR A 16 -38.93 -12.30 -12.90
N LEU A 17 -39.77 -13.34 -13.06
CA LEU A 17 -39.28 -14.69 -13.41
C LEU A 17 -38.78 -14.79 -14.87
N LEU A 18 -39.40 -14.07 -15.81
CA LEU A 18 -39.00 -14.06 -17.23
C LEU A 18 -37.77 -13.16 -17.49
N LEU A 19 -37.53 -12.14 -16.66
CA LEU A 19 -36.27 -11.36 -16.67
C LEU A 19 -35.08 -12.15 -16.09
N GLY A 20 -35.33 -13.27 -15.41
CA GLY A 20 -34.31 -14.21 -14.93
C GLY A 20 -33.93 -15.31 -15.93
N CYS A 21 -34.63 -15.42 -17.06
CA CYS A 21 -34.23 -16.28 -18.18
C CYS A 21 -33.54 -15.41 -19.23
N SER A 22 -32.21 -15.30 -19.12
CA SER A 22 -31.39 -14.93 -20.25
C SER A 22 -31.65 -15.94 -21.37
N LEU A 23 -32.29 -15.47 -22.44
CA LEU A 23 -32.17 -16.11 -23.76
C LEU A 23 -30.67 -16.39 -23.99
N PRO A 24 -30.26 -17.56 -24.52
CA PRO A 24 -28.85 -17.82 -24.77
C PRO A 24 -28.34 -16.74 -25.72
N ALA A 25 -27.58 -15.79 -25.17
CA ALA A 25 -26.88 -14.81 -25.95
C ALA A 25 -25.96 -15.62 -26.87
N TYR A 26 -26.11 -15.44 -28.19
CA TYR A 26 -25.22 -16.05 -29.17
C TYR A 26 -23.79 -15.73 -28.74
N ALA A 27 -23.03 -16.76 -28.36
CA ALA A 27 -21.66 -16.61 -27.91
C ALA A 27 -20.85 -15.96 -29.04
N LYS A 28 -20.16 -14.87 -28.72
CA LYS A 28 -19.47 -14.08 -29.74
C LYS A 28 -18.13 -14.73 -30.04
N GLU A 29 -17.86 -15.00 -31.32
CA GLU A 29 -16.61 -15.63 -31.73
C GLU A 29 -15.39 -14.73 -31.45
N ILE A 30 -14.36 -15.31 -30.84
CA ILE A 30 -13.05 -14.73 -30.56
C ILE A 30 -11.97 -15.73 -31.02
N ILE A 31 -10.89 -15.21 -31.59
CA ILE A 31 -9.78 -16.02 -32.12
C ILE A 31 -8.51 -15.61 -31.39
N LEU A 32 -7.86 -16.58 -30.76
CA LEU A 32 -6.56 -16.45 -30.12
C LEU A 32 -5.50 -17.12 -30.99
N GLN A 33 -4.49 -16.36 -31.43
CA GLN A 33 -3.35 -16.87 -32.18
C GLN A 33 -2.16 -17.12 -31.25
N LEU A 34 -1.72 -18.37 -31.16
CA LEU A 34 -0.52 -18.76 -30.43
C LEU A 34 0.74 -18.54 -31.28
N PRO A 35 1.88 -18.19 -30.66
CA PRO A 35 3.15 -17.99 -31.35
C PRO A 35 3.88 -19.29 -31.73
N TRP A 36 3.46 -20.41 -31.16
CA TRP A 36 4.08 -21.73 -31.33
C TRP A 36 3.02 -22.84 -31.35
N HIS A 37 3.45 -24.10 -31.44
CA HIS A 37 2.58 -25.27 -31.34
C HIS A 37 2.03 -25.47 -29.91
N HIS A 38 1.01 -26.33 -29.79
CA HIS A 38 0.36 -26.69 -28.53
C HIS A 38 1.38 -27.24 -27.50
N GLN A 39 1.41 -26.66 -26.31
CA GLN A 39 2.31 -27.04 -25.20
C GLN A 39 1.78 -26.51 -23.86
N PHE A 40 2.40 -26.90 -22.74
CA PHE A 40 1.94 -26.49 -21.41
C PHE A 40 2.01 -24.98 -21.19
N GLN A 41 2.91 -24.28 -21.90
CA GLN A 41 2.96 -22.81 -21.95
C GLN A 41 1.65 -22.11 -22.32
N PHE A 42 0.67 -22.82 -22.89
CA PHE A 42 -0.64 -22.26 -23.21
C PHE A 42 -1.79 -22.92 -22.43
N ALA A 43 -1.49 -23.71 -21.40
CA ALA A 43 -2.46 -24.49 -20.62
C ALA A 43 -3.63 -23.66 -20.10
N GLY A 44 -3.38 -22.46 -19.56
CA GLY A 44 -4.46 -21.61 -19.01
C GLY A 44 -5.51 -21.21 -20.04
N TYR A 45 -5.12 -21.03 -21.31
CA TYR A 45 -6.08 -20.71 -22.38
C TYR A 45 -6.97 -21.91 -22.70
N TYR A 46 -6.44 -23.12 -22.66
CA TYR A 46 -7.21 -24.35 -22.84
C TYR A 46 -8.14 -24.62 -21.67
N MET A 47 -7.65 -24.47 -20.43
CA MET A 47 -8.50 -24.63 -19.25
C MET A 47 -9.65 -23.62 -19.23
N ALA A 48 -9.40 -22.35 -19.59
CA ALA A 48 -10.47 -21.35 -19.73
C ALA A 48 -11.55 -21.73 -20.74
N LYS A 49 -11.18 -22.42 -21.82
CA LYS A 49 -12.10 -22.90 -22.84
C LYS A 49 -12.91 -24.10 -22.38
N GLU A 50 -12.24 -25.13 -21.87
CA GLU A 50 -12.87 -26.41 -21.54
C GLU A 50 -13.76 -26.32 -20.29
N LEU A 51 -13.30 -25.62 -19.25
CA LEU A 51 -14.10 -25.35 -18.04
C LEU A 51 -15.23 -24.34 -18.28
N GLY A 52 -15.31 -23.77 -19.49
CA GLY A 52 -16.38 -22.87 -19.89
C GLY A 52 -16.26 -21.45 -19.33
N TYR A 53 -15.10 -21.03 -18.80
CA TYR A 53 -14.91 -19.64 -18.36
C TYR A 53 -15.15 -18.64 -19.49
N TYR A 54 -14.69 -18.93 -20.72
CA TYR A 54 -15.03 -18.08 -21.88
C TYR A 54 -16.52 -18.10 -22.21
N ARG A 55 -17.16 -19.28 -22.16
CA ARG A 55 -18.60 -19.44 -22.46
C ARG A 55 -19.48 -18.69 -21.45
N ASN A 56 -19.13 -18.77 -20.16
CA ASN A 56 -19.78 -18.04 -19.07
C ASN A 56 -19.60 -16.53 -19.22
N ALA A 57 -18.49 -16.10 -19.81
CA ALA A 57 -18.23 -14.71 -20.19
C ALA A 57 -18.91 -14.28 -21.51
N GLY A 58 -19.70 -15.17 -22.15
CA GLY A 58 -20.41 -14.90 -23.40
C GLY A 58 -19.55 -14.97 -24.67
N LEU A 59 -18.39 -15.62 -24.59
CA LEU A 59 -17.40 -15.73 -25.67
C LEU A 59 -17.28 -17.17 -26.17
N ASP A 60 -17.18 -17.33 -27.50
CA ASP A 60 -16.79 -18.58 -28.15
C ASP A 60 -15.35 -18.46 -28.67
N VAL A 61 -14.40 -19.06 -27.95
CA VAL A 61 -12.96 -18.88 -28.22
C VAL A 61 -12.39 -20.04 -29.04
N LYS A 62 -11.83 -19.68 -30.19
CA LYS A 62 -11.02 -20.57 -31.05
C LYS A 62 -9.54 -20.28 -30.82
N ILE A 63 -8.77 -21.32 -30.49
CA ILE A 63 -7.33 -21.25 -30.28
C ILE A 63 -6.65 -21.82 -31.52
N GLN A 64 -5.75 -21.05 -32.14
CA GLN A 64 -5.01 -21.40 -33.34
C GLN A 64 -3.52 -21.43 -33.03
N ASP A 65 -2.79 -22.41 -33.55
CA ASP A 65 -1.34 -22.50 -33.38
C ASP A 65 -0.58 -21.79 -34.51
N VAL A 66 0.76 -21.78 -34.42
CA VAL A 66 1.64 -21.11 -35.39
C VAL A 66 1.50 -21.62 -36.83
N SER A 67 0.89 -22.80 -37.06
CA SER A 67 0.67 -23.32 -38.42
C SER A 67 -0.26 -22.44 -39.26
N LYS A 68 -1.12 -21.63 -38.61
CA LYS A 68 -2.12 -20.77 -39.25
C LYS A 68 -1.58 -19.40 -39.66
N SER A 69 -0.68 -18.81 -38.87
CA SER A 69 0.02 -17.59 -39.23
C SER A 69 1.42 -17.54 -38.59
N LYS A 70 2.44 -17.31 -39.41
CA LYS A 70 3.81 -17.04 -38.94
C LYS A 70 3.98 -15.59 -38.46
N ASP A 71 3.14 -14.67 -38.94
CA ASP A 71 3.10 -13.28 -38.49
C ASP A 71 1.97 -13.10 -37.48
N VAL A 72 2.29 -13.34 -36.22
CA VAL A 72 1.35 -13.28 -35.09
C VAL A 72 0.79 -11.87 -34.93
N VAL A 73 1.65 -10.84 -34.99
CA VAL A 73 1.25 -9.44 -34.81
C VAL A 73 0.42 -8.96 -35.99
N GLY A 74 0.83 -9.28 -37.22
CA GLY A 74 0.06 -8.98 -38.43
C GLY A 74 -1.33 -9.62 -38.44
N SER A 75 -1.47 -10.84 -37.90
CA SER A 75 -2.78 -11.51 -37.82
C SER A 75 -3.79 -10.77 -36.93
N VAL A 76 -3.33 -10.15 -35.83
CA VAL A 76 -4.18 -9.38 -34.92
C VAL A 76 -4.54 -8.01 -35.51
N ILE A 77 -3.57 -7.35 -36.16
CA ILE A 77 -3.79 -6.03 -36.77
C ILE A 77 -4.71 -6.13 -37.99
N SER A 78 -4.59 -7.21 -38.78
CA SER A 78 -5.46 -7.46 -39.94
C SER A 78 -6.86 -7.98 -39.57
N GLY A 79 -7.09 -8.32 -38.29
CA GLY A 79 -8.36 -8.87 -37.80
C GLY A 79 -8.57 -10.36 -38.10
N GLN A 80 -7.56 -11.08 -38.58
CA GLN A 80 -7.60 -12.55 -38.71
C GLN A 80 -7.67 -13.24 -37.35
N ALA A 81 -6.99 -12.65 -36.36
CA ALA A 81 -7.10 -13.01 -34.95
C ALA A 81 -7.52 -11.77 -34.14
N HIS A 82 -8.12 -12.00 -32.98
CA HIS A 82 -8.56 -10.93 -32.07
C HIS A 82 -7.55 -10.71 -30.94
N PHE A 83 -6.90 -11.79 -30.51
CA PHE A 83 -5.84 -11.80 -29.51
C PHE A 83 -4.67 -12.63 -29.99
N ALA A 84 -3.49 -12.32 -29.47
CA ALA A 84 -2.34 -13.18 -29.59
C ALA A 84 -1.38 -13.04 -28.41
N ILE A 85 -0.38 -13.89 -28.38
CA ILE A 85 0.65 -13.90 -27.33
C ILE A 85 1.98 -13.46 -27.96
N SER A 86 2.66 -12.52 -27.31
CA SER A 86 3.97 -12.02 -27.70
C SER A 86 4.87 -11.88 -26.49
N SER A 87 6.18 -11.77 -26.69
CA SER A 87 7.11 -11.37 -25.64
C SER A 87 7.12 -9.84 -25.46
N SER A 88 7.99 -9.36 -24.58
CA SER A 88 8.39 -7.94 -24.46
C SER A 88 8.80 -7.29 -25.80
N GLY A 89 9.08 -8.06 -26.85
CA GLY A 89 9.28 -7.55 -28.21
C GLY A 89 8.08 -6.80 -28.80
N LEU A 90 6.89 -6.89 -28.18
CA LEU A 90 5.73 -6.10 -28.55
C LEU A 90 6.00 -4.58 -28.49
N LEU A 91 6.89 -4.13 -27.62
CA LEU A 91 7.38 -2.75 -27.56
C LEU A 91 8.02 -2.29 -28.88
N ILE A 92 8.78 -3.18 -29.53
CA ILE A 92 9.44 -2.86 -30.81
C ILE A 92 8.37 -2.70 -31.90
N GLU A 93 7.38 -3.58 -31.91
CA GLU A 93 6.23 -3.48 -32.84
C GLU A 93 5.45 -2.17 -32.64
N HIS A 94 5.21 -1.79 -31.38
CA HIS A 94 4.58 -0.50 -31.05
C HIS A 94 5.45 0.68 -31.50
N SER A 95 6.77 0.61 -31.33
CA SER A 95 7.70 1.67 -31.79
C SER A 95 7.72 1.85 -33.30
N LEU A 96 7.38 0.79 -34.06
CA LEU A 96 7.22 0.84 -35.51
C LEU A 96 5.85 1.40 -35.94
N GLY A 97 5.05 1.93 -34.99
CA GLY A 97 3.74 2.50 -35.24
C GLY A 97 2.63 1.47 -35.41
N LYS A 98 2.85 0.20 -35.03
CA LYS A 98 1.79 -0.80 -35.07
C LYS A 98 0.81 -0.58 -33.90
N PRO A 99 -0.51 -0.55 -34.15
CA PRO A 99 -1.53 -0.21 -33.15
C PRO A 99 -1.87 -1.42 -32.25
N VAL A 100 -0.90 -1.84 -31.45
CA VAL A 100 -1.02 -2.98 -30.51
C VAL A 100 -1.13 -2.50 -29.07
N VAL A 101 -1.89 -3.25 -28.26
CA VAL A 101 -2.12 -2.97 -26.83
C VAL A 101 -1.83 -4.24 -26.02
N ALA A 102 -0.93 -4.15 -25.05
CA ALA A 102 -0.68 -5.22 -24.08
C ALA A 102 -1.85 -5.30 -23.09
N VAL A 103 -2.45 -6.49 -22.96
CA VAL A 103 -3.68 -6.73 -22.21
C VAL A 103 -3.42 -7.36 -20.85
N ALA A 104 -2.52 -8.33 -20.79
CA ALA A 104 -2.15 -9.01 -19.55
C ALA A 104 -0.81 -9.74 -19.74
N THR A 105 0.07 -9.69 -18.74
CA THR A 105 1.28 -10.51 -18.75
C THR A 105 1.08 -11.79 -17.94
N ILE A 106 1.25 -12.93 -18.61
CA ILE A 106 1.12 -14.26 -17.98
C ILE A 106 2.46 -14.68 -17.38
N LEU A 107 3.58 -14.51 -18.10
CA LEU A 107 4.90 -14.86 -17.58
C LEU A 107 5.64 -13.62 -17.10
N GLN A 108 5.78 -13.51 -15.78
CA GLN A 108 6.45 -12.36 -15.16
C GLN A 108 7.92 -12.28 -15.53
N ASN A 109 8.57 -13.38 -15.93
CA ASN A 109 9.94 -13.36 -16.43
C ASN A 109 10.03 -13.96 -17.84
N SER A 110 11.01 -13.52 -18.63
CA SER A 110 11.32 -14.16 -19.92
C SER A 110 11.97 -15.52 -19.64
N PRO A 111 11.47 -16.62 -20.24
CA PRO A 111 12.10 -17.93 -20.09
C PRO A 111 13.40 -18.08 -20.90
N ALA A 112 13.82 -17.07 -21.68
CA ALA A 112 15.01 -17.15 -22.52
C ALA A 112 16.30 -17.10 -21.69
N VAL A 113 17.17 -18.09 -21.89
CA VAL A 113 18.43 -18.31 -21.16
C VAL A 113 19.56 -18.70 -22.12
N PHE A 114 20.81 -18.57 -21.69
CA PHE A 114 21.90 -19.31 -22.32
C PHE A 114 22.07 -20.66 -21.65
N LEU A 115 22.15 -21.71 -22.47
CA LEU A 115 22.46 -23.06 -22.04
C LEU A 115 23.88 -23.42 -22.47
N THR A 116 24.66 -23.98 -21.55
CA THR A 116 26.03 -24.44 -21.80
C THR A 116 26.18 -25.86 -21.26
N ARG A 117 27.14 -26.63 -21.76
CA ARG A 117 27.43 -27.94 -21.17
C ARG A 117 28.09 -27.78 -19.81
N LYS A 118 27.71 -28.59 -18.81
CA LYS A 118 28.26 -28.48 -17.45
C LYS A 118 29.77 -28.73 -17.39
N ASP A 119 30.29 -29.58 -18.28
CA ASP A 119 31.71 -29.90 -18.40
C ASP A 119 32.54 -28.89 -19.21
N SER A 120 31.89 -27.90 -19.86
CA SER A 120 32.58 -26.85 -20.64
C SER A 120 33.33 -25.84 -19.78
N GLY A 121 33.04 -25.79 -18.47
CA GLY A 121 33.55 -24.79 -17.55
C GLY A 121 32.87 -23.42 -17.65
N ILE A 122 31.93 -23.22 -18.58
CA ILE A 122 31.20 -21.96 -18.78
C ILE A 122 30.03 -21.91 -17.79
N ARG A 123 30.11 -21.03 -16.78
CA ARG A 123 29.11 -20.91 -15.70
C ARG A 123 28.46 -19.53 -15.63
N SER A 124 29.06 -18.53 -16.24
CA SER A 124 28.60 -17.14 -16.23
C SER A 124 28.63 -16.54 -17.64
N ALA A 125 27.95 -15.41 -17.82
CA ALA A 125 28.00 -14.67 -19.08
C ALA A 125 29.43 -14.25 -19.46
N ASP A 126 30.29 -13.94 -18.48
CA ASP A 126 31.66 -13.50 -18.73
C ASP A 126 32.56 -14.60 -19.30
N ASP A 127 32.24 -15.87 -19.02
CA ASP A 127 32.94 -17.04 -19.56
C ASP A 127 32.69 -17.24 -21.08
N LEU A 128 31.75 -16.47 -21.67
CA LEU A 128 31.44 -16.54 -23.10
C LEU A 128 32.48 -15.83 -23.98
N ILE A 129 33.44 -15.11 -23.41
CA ILE A 129 34.47 -14.42 -24.19
C ILE A 129 35.26 -15.41 -25.06
N GLY A 130 35.30 -15.13 -26.36
CA GLY A 130 35.95 -15.97 -27.37
C GLY A 130 35.20 -17.26 -27.72
N LYS A 131 34.01 -17.49 -27.15
CA LYS A 131 33.22 -18.71 -27.34
C LYS A 131 32.24 -18.59 -28.51
N LYS A 132 31.87 -19.73 -29.08
CA LYS A 132 30.84 -19.89 -30.12
C LYS A 132 29.47 -19.82 -29.46
N VAL A 133 28.71 -18.78 -29.77
CA VAL A 133 27.39 -18.52 -29.16
C VAL A 133 26.33 -18.51 -30.24
N MET A 134 25.40 -19.45 -30.18
CA MET A 134 24.22 -19.49 -31.04
C MET A 134 23.10 -18.60 -30.51
N LEU A 135 22.68 -17.62 -31.34
CA LEU A 135 21.60 -16.69 -31.02
C LEU A 135 20.46 -16.79 -32.02
N ALA A 136 19.23 -16.79 -31.52
CA ALA A 136 18.05 -16.70 -32.36
C ALA A 136 17.85 -15.27 -32.89
N PRO A 137 17.55 -15.09 -34.18
CA PRO A 137 17.28 -13.77 -34.74
C PRO A 137 15.94 -13.20 -34.24
N GLY A 138 15.82 -11.88 -34.24
CA GLY A 138 14.58 -11.16 -33.89
C GLY A 138 14.30 -11.10 -32.39
N HIS A 139 13.03 -10.93 -32.04
CA HIS A 139 12.60 -10.59 -30.67
C HIS A 139 12.71 -11.72 -29.63
N LYS A 140 13.06 -12.93 -30.07
CA LYS A 140 13.11 -14.15 -29.23
C LYS A 140 14.33 -14.20 -28.30
N SER A 141 15.36 -13.41 -28.58
CA SER A 141 16.60 -13.35 -27.80
C SER A 141 16.80 -12.01 -27.08
N LEU A 142 15.80 -11.12 -27.00
CA LEU A 142 16.02 -9.73 -26.57
C LEU A 142 16.69 -9.60 -25.20
N SER A 143 16.24 -10.37 -24.19
CA SER A 143 16.87 -10.35 -22.86
C SER A 143 18.33 -10.81 -22.89
N LEU A 144 18.65 -11.81 -23.73
CA LEU A 144 20.02 -12.32 -23.92
C LEU A 144 20.90 -11.33 -24.70
N LEU A 145 20.34 -10.62 -25.68
CA LEU A 145 21.06 -9.57 -26.42
C LEU A 145 21.38 -8.39 -25.52
N VAL A 146 20.43 -7.96 -24.68
CA VAL A 146 20.66 -6.93 -23.66
C VAL A 146 21.74 -7.38 -22.67
N LEU A 147 21.72 -8.65 -22.23
CA LEU A 147 22.76 -9.22 -21.36
C LEU A 147 24.15 -9.10 -21.99
N LEU A 148 24.29 -9.54 -23.24
CA LEU A 148 25.56 -9.45 -23.96
C LEU A 148 26.02 -8.00 -24.15
N GLN A 149 25.10 -7.06 -24.35
CA GLN A 149 25.44 -5.66 -24.52
C GLN A 149 25.81 -4.97 -23.21
N GLN A 150 25.06 -5.19 -22.13
CA GLN A 150 25.33 -4.64 -20.81
C GLN A 150 26.69 -5.10 -20.27
N ARG A 151 27.11 -6.33 -20.60
CA ARG A 151 28.43 -6.88 -20.28
C ARG A 151 29.51 -6.59 -21.34
N GLN A 152 29.19 -5.85 -22.41
CA GLN A 152 30.10 -5.55 -23.53
C GLN A 152 30.74 -6.80 -24.17
N LEU A 153 29.96 -7.88 -24.26
CA LEU A 153 30.34 -9.18 -24.81
C LEU A 153 29.95 -9.33 -26.27
N SER A 154 29.02 -8.50 -26.78
CA SER A 154 28.50 -8.59 -28.15
C SER A 154 29.56 -8.67 -29.25
N GLU A 155 30.72 -8.03 -29.07
CA GLU A 155 31.85 -8.08 -30.03
C GLU A 155 32.96 -9.07 -29.62
N LYS A 156 32.88 -9.60 -28.40
CA LYS A 156 33.87 -10.51 -27.81
C LYS A 156 33.49 -11.99 -27.96
N ILE A 157 32.33 -12.29 -28.53
CA ILE A 157 31.83 -13.65 -28.79
C ILE A 157 31.86 -13.97 -30.29
N ILE A 158 31.94 -15.26 -30.62
CA ILE A 158 31.81 -15.76 -31.99
C ILE A 158 30.33 -16.07 -32.24
N LYS A 159 29.59 -15.11 -32.80
CA LYS A 159 28.15 -15.27 -33.06
C LYS A 159 27.89 -16.31 -34.15
N GLN A 160 27.03 -17.28 -33.85
CA GLN A 160 26.53 -18.27 -34.78
C GLN A 160 25.03 -18.10 -34.99
N LYS A 161 24.56 -18.39 -36.21
CA LYS A 161 23.14 -18.45 -36.51
C LYS A 161 22.55 -19.68 -35.82
N THR A 162 21.47 -19.52 -35.06
CA THR A 162 20.85 -20.65 -34.35
C THR A 162 20.37 -21.74 -35.31
N SER A 163 20.63 -23.00 -34.94
CA SER A 163 20.04 -24.19 -35.57
C SER A 163 18.70 -24.58 -34.94
N TYR A 164 18.34 -23.98 -33.79
CA TYR A 164 17.28 -24.42 -32.87
C TYR A 164 17.40 -25.89 -32.41
N ASN A 165 18.49 -26.58 -32.74
CA ASN A 165 18.72 -27.95 -32.34
C ASN A 165 19.69 -28.00 -31.15
N LEU A 166 19.20 -28.54 -30.04
CA LEU A 166 19.99 -28.79 -28.83
C LEU A 166 21.22 -29.66 -29.11
N ASP A 167 21.17 -30.57 -30.10
CA ASP A 167 22.31 -31.44 -30.45
C ASP A 167 23.57 -30.66 -30.84
N SER A 168 23.44 -29.45 -31.41
CA SER A 168 24.60 -28.61 -31.72
C SER A 168 25.38 -28.20 -30.46
N LEU A 169 24.70 -28.05 -29.32
CA LEU A 169 25.36 -27.81 -28.03
C LEU A 169 25.98 -29.11 -27.49
N LEU A 170 25.22 -30.20 -27.49
CA LEU A 170 25.63 -31.48 -26.91
C LEU A 170 26.84 -32.08 -27.66
N ASN A 171 26.90 -31.89 -28.98
CA ASN A 171 28.00 -32.33 -29.84
C ASN A 171 29.22 -31.37 -29.81
N GLY A 172 29.13 -30.22 -29.13
CA GLY A 172 30.21 -29.23 -29.03
C GLY A 172 30.42 -28.36 -30.28
N GLU A 173 29.44 -28.31 -31.19
CA GLU A 173 29.49 -27.42 -32.37
C GLU A 173 29.40 -25.94 -31.94
N THR A 174 28.61 -25.68 -30.89
CA THR A 174 28.51 -24.39 -30.19
C THR A 174 28.84 -24.54 -28.71
N ASP A 175 29.33 -23.48 -28.09
CA ASP A 175 29.71 -23.47 -26.67
C ASP A 175 28.55 -22.96 -25.78
N ALA A 176 27.70 -22.09 -26.32
CA ALA A 176 26.49 -21.60 -25.66
C ALA A 176 25.33 -21.47 -26.66
N PHE A 177 24.15 -21.84 -26.20
CA PHE A 177 22.96 -21.96 -27.02
C PHE A 177 21.81 -21.14 -26.41
N ASN A 178 21.12 -20.31 -27.19
CA ASN A 178 19.85 -19.72 -26.76
C ASN A 178 18.81 -20.83 -26.58
N ALA A 179 18.33 -20.99 -25.35
CA ALA A 179 17.32 -21.95 -24.94
C ALA A 179 16.17 -21.27 -24.17
N TYR A 180 15.10 -22.02 -23.98
CA TYR A 180 14.08 -21.73 -22.99
C TYR A 180 14.29 -22.61 -21.74
N TYR A 181 14.34 -21.95 -20.59
CA TYR A 181 14.46 -22.61 -19.29
C TYR A 181 13.37 -23.67 -19.05
N THR A 182 12.20 -23.48 -19.67
CA THR A 182 11.02 -24.33 -19.54
C THR A 182 11.08 -25.63 -20.35
N ASN A 183 12.10 -25.86 -21.19
CA ASN A 183 12.11 -27.00 -22.11
C ASN A 183 13.49 -27.66 -22.28
N GLU A 184 14.50 -26.92 -22.74
CA GLU A 184 15.77 -27.52 -23.15
C GLU A 184 16.60 -28.16 -22.03
N PRO A 185 16.59 -27.67 -20.76
CA PRO A 185 17.27 -28.36 -19.67
C PRO A 185 16.77 -29.80 -19.46
N PHE A 186 15.46 -30.03 -19.58
CA PHE A 186 14.88 -31.37 -19.48
C PHE A 186 15.29 -32.26 -20.65
N LEU A 187 15.28 -31.72 -21.88
CA LEU A 187 15.71 -32.46 -23.07
C LEU A 187 17.20 -32.84 -23.01
N ALA A 188 18.04 -32.01 -22.40
CA ALA A 188 19.46 -32.34 -22.16
C ALA A 188 19.60 -33.48 -21.14
N ALA A 189 18.82 -33.41 -20.05
CA ALA A 189 18.79 -34.45 -19.02
C ALA A 189 18.28 -35.80 -19.57
N GLU A 190 17.24 -35.82 -20.43
CA GLU A 190 16.78 -37.04 -21.10
C GLU A 190 17.86 -37.68 -21.99
N LYS A 191 18.77 -36.86 -22.53
CA LYS A 191 19.94 -37.31 -23.30
C LYS A 191 21.15 -37.64 -22.41
N GLY A 192 21.00 -37.63 -21.09
CA GLY A 192 22.05 -37.96 -20.13
C GLY A 192 23.17 -36.94 -20.04
N GLN A 193 22.93 -35.68 -20.44
CA GLN A 193 23.92 -34.61 -20.35
C GLN A 193 23.45 -33.50 -19.43
N ASP A 194 24.28 -33.20 -18.43
CA ASP A 194 24.07 -32.05 -17.56
C ASP A 194 24.45 -30.73 -18.26
N VAL A 195 23.67 -29.69 -17.99
CA VAL A 195 23.83 -28.35 -18.55
C VAL A 195 23.86 -27.29 -17.46
N ASN A 196 24.58 -26.19 -17.69
CA ASN A 196 24.46 -24.98 -16.88
C ASN A 196 23.51 -24.00 -17.58
N VAL A 197 22.76 -23.26 -16.76
CA VAL A 197 21.80 -22.24 -17.22
C VAL A 197 22.30 -20.87 -16.78
N ILE A 198 22.45 -19.94 -17.71
CA ILE A 198 22.77 -18.54 -17.42
C ILE A 198 21.50 -17.72 -17.67
N LYS A 199 20.88 -17.24 -16.58
CA LYS A 199 19.62 -16.50 -16.61
C LYS A 199 19.91 -14.99 -16.67
N PRO A 200 19.34 -14.22 -17.62
CA PRO A 200 19.46 -12.75 -17.62
C PRO A 200 19.00 -12.08 -16.31
N GLN A 201 18.08 -12.71 -15.59
CA GLN A 201 17.56 -12.24 -14.30
C GLN A 201 18.66 -12.14 -13.24
N ASP A 202 19.65 -13.03 -13.26
CA ASP A 202 20.79 -13.02 -12.33
C ASP A 202 21.69 -11.77 -12.53
N TYR A 203 21.51 -11.07 -13.65
CA TYR A 203 22.20 -9.83 -14.02
C TYR A 203 21.29 -8.58 -13.94
N GLY A 204 20.11 -8.71 -13.34
CA GLY A 204 19.14 -7.61 -13.18
C GLY A 204 18.32 -7.30 -14.43
N ILE A 205 18.29 -8.20 -15.44
CA ILE A 205 17.54 -7.99 -16.69
C ILE A 205 16.19 -8.70 -16.61
N HIS A 206 15.15 -7.92 -16.28
CA HIS A 206 13.81 -8.44 -15.97
C HIS A 206 12.79 -8.17 -17.08
N PHE A 207 12.92 -8.86 -18.22
CA PHE A 207 11.94 -8.80 -19.30
C PHE A 207 10.71 -9.66 -19.00
N TYR A 208 9.53 -9.24 -19.44
CA TYR A 208 8.34 -10.08 -19.43
C TYR A 208 8.43 -11.17 -20.51
N GLY A 209 7.91 -12.35 -20.20
CA GLY A 209 7.69 -13.43 -21.16
C GLY A 209 6.37 -13.24 -21.91
N ASP A 210 5.52 -14.25 -21.88
CA ASP A 210 4.24 -14.26 -22.59
C ASP A 210 3.30 -13.16 -22.08
N THR A 211 3.04 -12.23 -22.99
CA THR A 211 2.12 -11.12 -22.84
C THR A 211 0.98 -11.30 -23.84
N LEU A 212 -0.23 -11.39 -23.32
CA LEU A 212 -1.45 -11.35 -24.11
C LEU A 212 -1.64 -9.92 -24.63
N PHE A 213 -1.91 -9.78 -25.93
CA PHE A 213 -2.14 -8.48 -26.56
C PHE A 213 -3.30 -8.52 -27.55
N THR A 214 -3.81 -7.34 -27.89
CA THR A 214 -4.85 -7.10 -28.91
C THR A 214 -4.50 -5.87 -29.75
N SER A 215 -5.33 -5.52 -30.74
CA SER A 215 -5.19 -4.27 -31.49
C SER A 215 -6.00 -3.13 -30.85
N GLU A 216 -5.53 -1.89 -31.01
CA GLU A 216 -6.29 -0.71 -30.58
C GLU A 216 -7.68 -0.64 -31.23
N ALA A 217 -7.78 -1.07 -32.50
CA ALA A 217 -9.03 -1.11 -33.23
C ALA A 217 -10.04 -2.06 -32.56
N PHE A 218 -9.60 -3.27 -32.19
CA PHE A 218 -10.47 -4.23 -31.52
C PHE A 218 -10.86 -3.77 -30.12
N LEU A 219 -9.92 -3.21 -29.36
CA LEU A 219 -10.18 -2.64 -28.03
C LEU A 219 -11.21 -1.50 -28.09
N ARG A 220 -11.13 -0.61 -29.08
CA ARG A 220 -12.11 0.48 -29.27
C ARG A 220 -13.48 -0.04 -29.67
N GLN A 221 -13.54 -1.06 -30.53
CA GLN A 221 -14.81 -1.61 -31.02
C GLN A 221 -15.53 -2.48 -29.98
N ARG A 222 -14.80 -3.30 -29.23
CA ARG A 222 -15.35 -4.33 -28.34
C ARG A 222 -14.67 -4.34 -26.95
N PRO A 223 -14.64 -3.23 -26.21
CA PRO A 223 -13.87 -3.12 -24.95
C PRO A 223 -14.34 -4.07 -23.85
N LYS A 224 -15.65 -4.34 -23.77
CA LYS A 224 -16.22 -5.30 -22.81
C LYS A 224 -15.78 -6.73 -23.10
N ASP A 225 -15.63 -7.08 -24.38
CA ASP A 225 -15.23 -8.43 -24.76
C ASP A 225 -13.73 -8.63 -24.50
N VAL A 226 -12.91 -7.56 -24.58
CA VAL A 226 -11.51 -7.58 -24.13
C VAL A 226 -11.39 -7.87 -22.64
N GLU A 227 -12.14 -7.16 -21.81
CA GLU A 227 -12.10 -7.40 -20.36
C GLU A 227 -12.62 -8.81 -20.00
N SER A 228 -13.70 -9.23 -20.65
CA SER A 228 -14.30 -10.56 -20.44
C SER A 228 -13.32 -11.68 -20.83
N PHE A 229 -12.62 -11.52 -21.96
CA PHE A 229 -11.59 -12.45 -22.40
C PHE A 229 -10.40 -12.49 -21.44
N ARG A 230 -9.92 -11.30 -21.00
CA ARG A 230 -8.82 -11.17 -20.05
C ARG A 230 -9.12 -11.86 -18.72
N LEU A 231 -10.26 -11.57 -18.12
CA LEU A 231 -10.66 -12.16 -16.83
C LEU A 231 -10.83 -13.68 -16.93
N ALA A 232 -11.51 -14.17 -17.97
CA ALA A 232 -11.67 -15.61 -18.18
C ALA A 232 -10.32 -16.33 -18.42
N THR A 233 -9.38 -15.67 -19.11
CA THR A 233 -8.02 -16.17 -19.31
C THR A 233 -7.26 -16.29 -17.99
N ILE A 234 -7.35 -15.27 -17.13
CA ILE A 234 -6.69 -15.26 -15.82
C ILE A 234 -7.23 -16.38 -14.93
N GLU A 235 -8.55 -16.59 -14.89
CA GLU A 235 -9.14 -17.73 -14.16
C GLU A 235 -8.69 -19.08 -14.72
N GLY A 236 -8.58 -19.19 -16.05
CA GLY A 236 -8.03 -20.39 -16.67
C GLY A 236 -6.59 -20.69 -16.25
N TRP A 237 -5.74 -19.67 -16.15
CA TRP A 237 -4.37 -19.80 -15.67
C TRP A 237 -4.29 -20.14 -14.17
N ARG A 238 -5.11 -19.51 -13.32
CA ARG A 238 -5.20 -19.87 -11.90
C ARG A 238 -5.60 -21.33 -11.72
N TYR A 239 -6.56 -21.80 -12.50
CA TYR A 239 -6.96 -23.21 -12.47
C TYR A 239 -5.82 -24.11 -12.98
N ALA A 240 -5.22 -23.80 -14.12
CA ALA A 240 -4.14 -24.60 -14.69
C ALA A 240 -2.93 -24.75 -13.74
N MET A 241 -2.59 -23.70 -12.98
CA MET A 241 -1.48 -23.76 -12.00
C MET A 241 -1.84 -24.53 -10.73
N SER A 242 -3.10 -24.49 -10.28
CA SER A 242 -3.56 -25.27 -9.13
C SER A 242 -3.85 -26.74 -9.47
N HIS A 243 -4.11 -27.04 -10.74
CA HIS A 243 -4.49 -28.37 -11.25
C HIS A 243 -3.63 -28.77 -12.45
N GLN A 244 -2.30 -28.72 -12.29
CA GLN A 244 -1.36 -29.00 -13.38
C GLN A 244 -1.56 -30.38 -14.02
N GLY A 245 -1.88 -31.40 -13.21
CA GLY A 245 -2.15 -32.76 -13.71
C GLY A 245 -3.31 -32.82 -14.71
N GLU A 246 -4.44 -32.18 -14.39
CA GLU A 246 -5.61 -32.10 -15.28
C GLU A 246 -5.28 -31.34 -16.57
N ALA A 247 -4.53 -30.24 -16.46
CA ALA A 247 -4.11 -29.47 -17.62
C ALA A 247 -3.18 -30.28 -18.55
N ILE A 248 -2.26 -31.07 -17.99
CA ILE A 248 -1.38 -31.98 -18.75
C ILE A 248 -2.19 -33.06 -19.47
N GLU A 249 -3.14 -33.69 -18.77
CA GLU A 249 -4.02 -34.70 -19.38
C GLU A 249 -4.87 -34.11 -20.50
N LEU A 250 -5.41 -32.90 -20.31
CA LEU A 250 -6.17 -32.20 -21.33
C LEU A 250 -5.32 -31.97 -22.59
N LEU A 251 -4.10 -31.43 -22.41
CA LEU A 251 -3.19 -31.18 -23.52
C LEU A 251 -2.81 -32.48 -24.24
N LYS A 252 -2.59 -33.56 -23.51
CA LYS A 252 -2.21 -34.86 -24.08
C LYS A 252 -3.35 -35.52 -24.85
N ASN A 253 -4.53 -35.57 -24.24
CA ASN A 253 -5.65 -36.39 -24.71
C ASN A 253 -6.56 -35.64 -25.70
N VAL A 254 -6.74 -34.33 -25.53
CA VAL A 254 -7.65 -33.52 -26.36
C VAL A 254 -6.90 -32.77 -27.44
N TYR A 255 -5.75 -32.18 -27.10
CA TYR A 255 -4.98 -31.34 -28.02
C TYR A 255 -3.75 -32.04 -28.64
N GLY A 256 -3.53 -33.32 -28.32
CA GLY A 256 -2.57 -34.19 -29.00
C GLY A 256 -1.10 -33.76 -28.87
N VAL A 257 -0.72 -33.12 -27.76
CA VAL A 257 0.67 -32.66 -27.57
C VAL A 257 1.65 -33.84 -27.54
N GLU A 258 2.69 -33.80 -28.39
CA GLU A 258 3.62 -34.93 -28.57
C GLU A 258 4.53 -35.17 -27.35
N LYS A 259 4.88 -34.10 -26.59
CA LYS A 259 5.77 -34.16 -25.41
C LYS A 259 5.36 -35.25 -24.40
N SER A 260 6.33 -35.89 -23.77
CA SER A 260 6.09 -36.88 -22.71
C SER A 260 5.39 -36.21 -21.51
N ILE A 261 4.69 -37.01 -20.68
CA ILE A 261 4.05 -36.48 -19.46
C ILE A 261 5.11 -35.88 -18.52
N ALA A 262 6.30 -36.50 -18.42
CA ALA A 262 7.41 -35.98 -17.64
C ALA A 262 7.89 -34.62 -18.16
N ALA A 263 8.04 -34.47 -19.49
CA ALA A 263 8.40 -33.19 -20.10
C ALA A 263 7.36 -32.10 -19.83
N LEU A 264 6.06 -32.43 -19.89
CA LEU A 264 4.99 -31.50 -19.61
C LEU A 264 4.91 -31.10 -18.12
N ARG A 265 5.24 -32.03 -17.20
CA ARG A 265 5.36 -31.71 -15.76
C ARG A 265 6.52 -30.76 -15.49
N PHE A 266 7.68 -31.03 -16.07
CA PHE A 266 8.83 -30.12 -15.99
C PHE A 266 8.50 -28.73 -16.54
N GLU A 267 7.85 -28.67 -17.71
CA GLU A 267 7.41 -27.41 -18.30
C GLU A 267 6.42 -26.67 -17.39
N ALA A 268 5.51 -27.39 -16.72
CA ALA A 268 4.56 -26.81 -15.78
C ALA A 268 5.23 -26.18 -14.55
N GLU A 269 6.17 -26.89 -13.93
CA GLU A 269 6.95 -26.41 -12.79
C GLU A 269 7.79 -25.18 -13.16
N ALA A 270 8.50 -25.24 -14.29
CA ALA A 270 9.31 -24.12 -14.77
C ALA A 270 8.44 -22.90 -15.11
N ILE A 271 7.23 -23.11 -15.66
CA ILE A 271 6.29 -22.01 -15.91
C ILE A 271 5.74 -21.41 -14.63
N PHE A 272 5.48 -22.22 -13.61
CA PHE A 272 5.06 -21.73 -12.30
C PHE A 272 6.13 -20.79 -11.70
N GLU A 273 7.41 -21.16 -11.76
CA GLU A 273 8.53 -20.32 -11.33
C GLU A 273 8.58 -18.98 -12.09
N VAL A 274 8.50 -19.04 -13.42
CA VAL A 274 8.64 -17.87 -14.30
C VAL A 274 7.40 -16.96 -14.26
N MET A 275 6.21 -17.53 -13.97
CA MET A 275 4.96 -16.82 -13.72
C MET A 275 4.98 -16.09 -12.37
N ASN A 276 5.65 -16.67 -11.36
CA ASN A 276 5.75 -16.14 -10.01
C ASN A 276 4.39 -15.72 -9.38
N PRO A 277 3.38 -16.61 -9.38
CA PRO A 277 2.03 -16.28 -8.91
C PRO A 277 1.95 -16.06 -7.39
N GLU A 278 2.98 -16.44 -6.63
CA GLU A 278 3.06 -16.22 -5.18
C GLU A 278 3.33 -14.76 -4.81
N GLN A 279 4.01 -14.01 -5.69
CA GLN A 279 4.41 -12.63 -5.44
C GLN A 279 3.62 -11.61 -6.27
N VAL A 280 3.09 -12.01 -7.42
CA VAL A 280 2.44 -11.10 -8.39
C VAL A 280 1.13 -11.71 -8.89
N GLU A 281 0.07 -10.90 -9.01
CA GLU A 281 -1.20 -11.40 -9.53
C GLU A 281 -1.07 -11.78 -11.02
N ILE A 282 -1.61 -12.94 -11.40
CA ILE A 282 -1.58 -13.40 -12.80
C ILE A 282 -2.27 -12.37 -13.71
N GLY A 283 -1.57 -11.94 -14.75
CA GLY A 283 -2.05 -10.92 -15.69
C GLY A 283 -1.71 -9.48 -15.31
N GLN A 284 -1.10 -9.25 -14.15
CA GLN A 284 -0.65 -7.92 -13.73
C GLN A 284 0.48 -7.41 -14.61
N MET A 285 0.40 -6.12 -14.94
CA MET A 285 1.41 -5.39 -15.70
C MET A 285 1.79 -4.12 -14.94
N ASP A 286 3.09 -3.93 -14.74
CA ASP A 286 3.63 -2.69 -14.16
C ASP A 286 4.21 -1.79 -15.27
N MET A 287 3.73 -0.55 -15.31
CA MET A 287 4.18 0.49 -16.23
C MET A 287 5.63 0.89 -15.99
N ALA A 288 6.09 0.93 -14.74
CA ALA A 288 7.48 1.26 -14.42
C ALA A 288 8.44 0.20 -14.98
N ARG A 289 8.04 -1.07 -14.88
CA ARG A 289 8.80 -2.18 -15.46
C ARG A 289 8.82 -2.15 -16.99
N TRP A 290 7.70 -1.84 -17.64
CA TRP A 290 7.68 -1.63 -19.10
C TRP A 290 8.57 -0.45 -19.53
N ALA A 291 8.61 0.64 -18.75
CA ALA A 291 9.52 1.75 -18.98
C ALA A 291 10.99 1.32 -18.84
N GLN A 292 11.33 0.51 -17.83
CA GLN A 292 12.68 -0.05 -17.67
C GLN A 292 13.08 -0.94 -18.85
N ILE A 293 12.17 -1.81 -19.33
CA ILE A 293 12.40 -2.63 -20.53
C ILE A 293 12.66 -1.73 -21.75
N SER A 294 11.89 -0.65 -21.91
CA SER A 294 12.11 0.31 -22.99
C SER A 294 13.50 0.97 -22.90
N HIS A 295 13.96 1.30 -21.69
CA HIS A 295 15.29 1.85 -21.47
C HIS A 295 16.40 0.86 -21.87
N TYR A 296 16.26 -0.42 -21.49
CA TYR A 296 17.19 -1.46 -21.93
C TYR A 296 17.26 -1.59 -23.44
N LEU A 297 16.11 -1.53 -24.12
CA LEU A 297 16.05 -1.65 -25.58
C LEU A 297 16.59 -0.39 -26.29
N ILE A 298 16.42 0.80 -25.72
CA ILE A 298 17.05 2.04 -26.25
C ILE A 298 18.57 1.96 -26.09
N ALA A 299 19.04 1.62 -24.88
CA ALA A 299 20.46 1.45 -24.60
C ALA A 299 21.08 0.35 -25.48
N SER A 300 20.28 -0.67 -25.84
CA SER A 300 20.72 -1.76 -26.71
C SER A 300 20.62 -1.46 -28.20
N GLY A 301 20.13 -0.28 -28.60
CA GLY A 301 19.92 0.10 -30.00
C GLY A 301 18.78 -0.66 -30.70
N HIS A 302 17.90 -1.31 -29.96
CA HIS A 302 16.70 -1.99 -30.47
C HIS A 302 15.46 -1.09 -30.52
N LEU A 303 15.49 0.04 -29.81
CA LEU A 303 14.52 1.13 -29.92
C LEU A 303 15.24 2.45 -30.27
N PRO A 304 14.61 3.36 -31.01
CA PRO A 304 15.22 4.67 -31.29
C PRO A 304 15.31 5.51 -30.00
N PRO A 305 16.34 6.35 -29.83
CA PRO A 305 16.48 7.21 -28.65
C PRO A 305 15.32 8.19 -28.41
N SER A 306 14.53 8.48 -29.45
CA SER A 306 13.34 9.32 -29.41
C SER A 306 12.05 8.57 -28.99
N PHE A 307 12.12 7.26 -28.74
CA PHE A 307 10.95 6.49 -28.34
C PHE A 307 10.53 6.84 -26.91
N HIS A 308 9.24 7.13 -26.74
CA HIS A 308 8.62 7.34 -25.43
C HIS A 308 7.44 6.37 -25.28
N LEU A 309 7.43 5.61 -24.18
CA LEU A 309 6.34 4.70 -23.87
C LEU A 309 5.08 5.50 -23.50
N THR A 310 3.98 5.26 -24.19
CA THR A 310 2.69 5.94 -23.98
C THR A 310 1.75 5.07 -23.16
N GLU A 311 0.86 5.69 -22.37
CA GLU A 311 -0.14 4.95 -21.61
C GLU A 311 -1.08 4.11 -22.49
N SER A 312 -1.27 4.48 -23.76
CA SER A 312 -2.06 3.74 -24.74
C SER A 312 -1.52 2.34 -25.07
N PHE A 313 -0.25 2.06 -24.74
CA PHE A 313 0.33 0.72 -24.95
C PHE A 313 -0.23 -0.31 -23.96
N LEU A 314 -0.59 0.09 -22.73
CA LEU A 314 -1.11 -0.81 -21.71
C LEU A 314 -2.63 -0.71 -21.62
N TYR A 315 -3.29 -1.87 -21.59
CA TYR A 315 -4.70 -1.96 -21.28
C TYR A 315 -4.95 -1.55 -19.83
N GLN A 316 -5.77 -0.51 -19.64
CA GLN A 316 -6.22 -0.09 -18.31
C GLN A 316 -7.61 -0.69 -18.05
N PRO A 317 -7.76 -1.59 -17.06
CA PRO A 317 -9.07 -2.14 -16.72
C PRO A 317 -9.97 -1.01 -16.21
N PRO A 318 -11.27 -1.01 -16.55
CA PRO A 318 -12.21 -0.03 -16.04
C PRO A 318 -12.23 -0.08 -14.50
N ARG A 319 -12.08 1.07 -13.83
CA ARG A 319 -12.10 1.16 -12.35
C ARG A 319 -13.34 0.43 -11.82
N LYS A 320 -13.15 -0.66 -11.07
CA LYS A 320 -14.24 -1.31 -10.34
C LYS A 320 -14.67 -0.36 -9.23
N PHE A 321 -15.94 0.06 -9.27
CA PHE A 321 -16.55 0.79 -8.17
C PHE A 321 -16.65 -0.18 -6.98
N ASP A 322 -16.07 0.18 -5.84
CA ASP A 322 -16.07 -0.67 -4.65
C ASP A 322 -17.47 -0.68 -4.00
N TRP A 323 -18.24 -1.72 -4.30
CA TRP A 323 -19.58 -1.90 -3.76
C TRP A 323 -19.58 -2.26 -2.27
N GLN A 324 -18.48 -2.76 -1.70
CA GLN A 324 -18.46 -3.25 -0.32
C GLN A 324 -18.59 -2.11 0.71
N GLY A 325 -18.09 -0.92 0.39
CA GLY A 325 -18.23 0.28 1.25
C GLY A 325 -19.61 0.97 1.18
N HIS A 326 -20.39 0.76 0.12
CA HIS A 326 -21.62 1.54 -0.15
C HIS A 326 -22.93 0.76 0.05
N TYR A 327 -22.86 -0.54 0.33
CA TYR A 327 -24.02 -1.41 0.54
C TYR A 327 -24.98 -0.95 1.66
N PRO A 328 -24.50 -0.46 2.83
CA PRO A 328 -25.39 0.01 3.91
C PRO A 328 -26.17 1.27 3.49
N SER A 329 -25.51 2.18 2.76
CA SER A 329 -26.08 3.45 2.32
C SER A 329 -27.17 3.24 1.26
N LEU A 330 -26.98 2.30 0.34
CA LEU A 330 -27.97 1.97 -0.69
C LEU A 330 -29.21 1.29 -0.11
N LEU A 331 -29.05 0.42 0.90
CA LEU A 331 -30.17 -0.16 1.63
C LEU A 331 -30.96 0.89 2.41
N ALA A 332 -30.28 1.86 3.04
CA ALA A 332 -30.93 2.98 3.72
C ALA A 332 -31.72 3.86 2.74
N ILE A 333 -31.15 4.18 1.57
CA ILE A 333 -31.83 4.93 0.51
C ILE A 333 -33.05 4.15 -0.01
N GLY A 334 -32.90 2.83 -0.23
CA GLY A 334 -34.00 1.96 -0.67
C GLY A 334 -35.15 1.87 0.35
N LEU A 335 -34.83 1.79 1.64
CA LEU A 335 -35.82 1.80 2.73
C LEU A 335 -36.57 3.13 2.80
N VAL A 336 -35.86 4.25 2.68
CA VAL A 336 -36.47 5.59 2.61
C VAL A 336 -37.40 5.69 1.41
N PHE A 337 -36.97 5.22 0.22
CA PHE A 337 -37.79 5.25 -0.98
C PHE A 337 -39.06 4.38 -0.85
N PHE A 338 -38.94 3.21 -0.22
CA PHE A 338 -40.07 2.33 0.05
C PHE A 338 -41.08 2.96 1.02
N LEU A 339 -40.61 3.56 2.12
CA LEU A 339 -41.47 4.28 3.06
C LEU A 339 -42.17 5.48 2.40
N LEU A 340 -41.46 6.19 1.53
CA LEU A 340 -42.00 7.31 0.76
C LEU A 340 -43.07 6.84 -0.23
N LEU A 341 -42.87 5.72 -0.92
CA LEU A 341 -43.87 5.10 -1.80
C LEU A 341 -45.13 4.67 -1.04
N VAL A 342 -44.96 4.10 0.15
CA VAL A 342 -46.08 3.71 1.02
C VAL A 342 -46.86 4.94 1.49
N LEU A 343 -46.17 6.00 1.89
CA LEU A 343 -46.77 7.28 2.28
C LEU A 343 -47.53 7.92 1.11
N VAL A 344 -46.92 7.99 -0.07
CA VAL A 344 -47.56 8.51 -1.29
C VAL A 344 -48.78 7.68 -1.67
N SER A 345 -48.73 6.35 -1.53
CA SER A 345 -49.89 5.48 -1.79
C SER A 345 -51.03 5.72 -0.80
N MET A 346 -50.73 5.93 0.48
CA MET A 346 -51.71 6.27 1.50
C MET A 346 -52.33 7.65 1.25
N LEU A 347 -51.51 8.65 0.95
CA LEU A 347 -51.96 10.00 0.59
C LEU A 347 -52.80 9.99 -0.68
N PHE A 348 -52.44 9.20 -1.69
CA PHE A 348 -53.22 9.06 -2.92
C PHE A 348 -54.58 8.42 -2.70
N ARG A 349 -54.66 7.39 -1.84
CA ARG A 349 -55.94 6.76 -1.48
C ARG A 349 -56.83 7.66 -0.63
N ALA A 350 -56.25 8.45 0.27
CA ALA A 350 -56.95 9.49 1.01
C ALA A 350 -57.51 10.55 0.06
N ASN A 351 -56.66 11.08 -0.83
CA ASN A 351 -57.02 12.11 -1.82
C ASN A 351 -58.13 11.66 -2.79
N GLN A 352 -58.13 10.38 -3.22
CA GLN A 352 -59.21 9.81 -4.04
C GLN A 352 -60.58 9.78 -3.32
N ARG A 353 -60.61 9.48 -2.01
CA ARG A 353 -61.85 9.49 -1.22
C ARG A 353 -62.38 10.92 -1.05
N THR A 354 -61.50 11.89 -0.86
CA THR A 354 -61.86 13.30 -0.76
C THR A 354 -62.37 13.86 -2.08
N LYS A 355 -61.75 13.52 -3.23
CA LYS A 355 -62.15 13.99 -4.56
C LYS A 355 -63.55 13.57 -5.01
N ASN A 356 -64.03 12.40 -4.57
CA ASN A 356 -65.36 11.90 -4.96
C ASN A 356 -66.48 12.52 -4.11
N ALA A 357 -66.21 12.87 -2.86
CA ALA A 357 -67.15 13.62 -2.01
C ALA A 357 -67.21 15.11 -2.40
N LEU A 358 -66.08 15.69 -2.84
CA LEU A 358 -65.98 17.07 -3.32
C LEU A 358 -66.84 17.31 -4.59
N LYS A 359 -66.78 16.40 -5.56
CA LYS A 359 -67.46 16.54 -6.86
C LYS A 359 -68.99 16.66 -6.79
N GLN A 360 -69.63 16.15 -5.74
CA GLN A 360 -71.09 16.21 -5.59
C GLN A 360 -71.58 17.45 -4.83
N LEU A 361 -70.73 18.08 -4.02
CA LEU A 361 -71.04 19.35 -3.33
C LEU A 361 -70.66 20.58 -4.18
N GLN A 362 -69.61 20.43 -4.99
CA GLN A 362 -69.04 21.47 -5.85
C GLN A 362 -70.02 22.04 -6.88
N ALA A 363 -70.80 21.22 -7.59
CA ALA A 363 -71.56 21.70 -8.76
C ALA A 363 -72.68 22.75 -8.48
N ASN A 364 -73.14 22.90 -7.23
CA ASN A 364 -74.21 23.86 -6.86
C ASN A 364 -73.72 25.00 -5.96
N GLU A 365 -72.69 24.80 -5.13
CA GLU A 365 -72.03 25.90 -4.42
C GLU A 365 -71.11 26.70 -5.33
N GLU A 366 -70.47 26.08 -6.33
CA GLU A 366 -69.47 26.71 -7.21
C GLU A 366 -70.00 27.99 -7.86
N ARG A 367 -71.23 28.04 -8.35
CA ARG A 367 -71.67 29.25 -9.08
C ARG A 367 -71.88 30.52 -8.25
N LEU A 368 -72.33 30.38 -7.01
CA LEU A 368 -72.62 31.54 -6.14
C LEU A 368 -71.42 31.88 -5.25
N ARG A 369 -70.63 30.85 -4.92
CA ARG A 369 -69.40 30.94 -4.15
C ARG A 369 -68.23 31.43 -5.01
N GLU A 370 -68.10 31.06 -6.28
CA GLU A 370 -66.99 31.53 -7.16
C GLU A 370 -66.93 33.05 -7.33
N ALA A 371 -68.07 33.77 -7.23
CA ALA A 371 -68.08 35.23 -7.34
C ALA A 371 -67.63 35.95 -6.04
N LEU A 372 -67.78 35.30 -4.88
CA LEU A 372 -67.43 35.85 -3.55
C LEU A 372 -66.16 35.23 -2.95
N ASP A 373 -65.80 33.98 -3.30
CA ASP A 373 -64.55 33.28 -2.93
C ASP A 373 -63.35 33.69 -3.80
N ALA A 374 -63.55 34.23 -5.01
CA ALA A 374 -62.44 34.66 -5.87
C ALA A 374 -61.61 35.82 -5.26
N VAL A 375 -62.16 36.53 -4.29
CA VAL A 375 -61.46 37.54 -3.49
C VAL A 375 -61.48 37.02 -2.06
N SER A 376 -60.39 36.42 -1.58
CA SER A 376 -60.26 35.76 -0.27
C SER A 376 -60.36 36.71 0.95
N ASP A 377 -61.20 37.73 0.88
CA ASP A 377 -61.43 38.69 1.95
C ASP A 377 -62.71 38.33 2.73
N GLY A 378 -62.74 38.63 4.02
CA GLY A 378 -63.99 38.73 4.79
C GLY A 378 -64.60 40.12 4.63
N ILE A 379 -65.91 40.25 4.75
CA ILE A 379 -66.67 41.51 4.60
C ILE A 379 -67.18 41.97 5.96
N TRP A 380 -67.11 43.27 6.21
CA TRP A 380 -67.75 43.90 7.35
C TRP A 380 -68.59 45.10 6.89
N ASP A 381 -69.66 45.36 7.64
CA ASP A 381 -70.62 46.41 7.37
C ASP A 381 -71.01 47.05 8.70
N TRP A 382 -70.74 48.35 8.82
CA TRP A 382 -70.86 49.08 10.06
C TRP A 382 -71.72 50.32 9.88
N ASN A 383 -72.80 50.38 10.65
CA ASN A 383 -73.66 51.55 10.76
C ASN A 383 -73.18 52.47 11.89
N VAL A 384 -72.63 53.63 11.53
CA VAL A 384 -71.96 54.56 12.45
C VAL A 384 -72.94 55.27 13.38
N LYS A 385 -74.20 55.47 12.95
CA LYS A 385 -75.21 56.18 13.76
C LYS A 385 -75.82 55.32 14.85
N THR A 386 -75.97 54.03 14.58
CA THR A 386 -76.57 53.06 15.51
C THR A 386 -75.50 52.24 16.24
N SER A 387 -74.22 52.43 15.90
CA SER A 387 -73.08 51.62 16.33
C SER A 387 -73.24 50.12 16.09
N HIS A 388 -74.13 49.72 15.17
CA HIS A 388 -74.33 48.32 14.83
C HIS A 388 -73.36 47.90 13.72
N ALA A 389 -72.50 46.92 13.99
CA ALA A 389 -71.62 46.31 13.00
C ALA A 389 -72.05 44.86 12.75
N SER A 390 -72.22 44.52 11.48
CA SER A 390 -72.29 43.13 11.03
C SER A 390 -70.98 42.76 10.36
N ILE A 391 -70.30 41.77 10.92
CA ILE A 391 -69.07 41.21 10.38
C ILE A 391 -69.39 39.79 9.86
N ASP A 392 -68.92 39.48 8.66
CA ASP A 392 -69.19 38.19 8.06
C ASP A 392 -68.41 37.07 8.74
N ARG A 393 -68.81 35.83 8.44
CA ARG A 393 -68.20 34.64 9.06
C ARG A 393 -66.69 34.58 8.87
N ARG A 394 -66.18 34.94 7.68
CA ARG A 394 -64.74 34.91 7.37
C ARG A 394 -63.96 35.91 8.21
N SER A 395 -64.46 37.12 8.37
CA SER A 395 -63.85 38.12 9.22
C SER A 395 -63.92 37.70 10.70
N LYS A 396 -65.03 37.10 11.17
CA LYS A 396 -65.08 36.54 12.54
C LYS A 396 -64.03 35.44 12.75
N GLU A 397 -63.88 34.55 11.79
CA GLU A 397 -62.86 33.48 11.81
C GLU A 397 -61.42 34.05 11.83
N MET A 398 -61.14 35.08 11.03
CA MET A 398 -59.85 35.80 11.04
C MET A 398 -59.57 36.44 12.39
N PHE A 399 -60.60 37.00 13.04
CA PHE A 399 -60.47 37.65 14.34
C PHE A 399 -60.52 36.67 15.53
N GLY A 400 -60.77 35.37 15.28
CA GLY A 400 -60.85 34.35 16.34
C GLY A 400 -62.09 34.46 17.22
N LEU A 401 -63.12 35.15 16.71
CA LEU A 401 -64.41 35.34 17.32
C LEU A 401 -65.33 34.15 16.97
N ASP A 402 -66.30 33.85 17.82
CA ASP A 402 -67.25 32.78 17.54
C ASP A 402 -68.11 33.17 16.31
N PRO A 403 -68.07 32.40 15.21
CA PRO A 403 -68.81 32.77 14.01
C PRO A 403 -70.32 32.90 14.23
N ASP A 404 -70.87 32.25 15.26
CA ASP A 404 -72.30 32.15 15.53
C ASP A 404 -72.81 33.19 16.56
N GLU A 405 -71.90 33.94 17.21
CA GLU A 405 -72.25 35.09 18.07
C GLU A 405 -72.18 36.43 17.30
N GLU A 406 -73.04 37.39 17.67
CA GLU A 406 -72.95 38.75 17.16
C GLU A 406 -72.07 39.59 18.08
N TYR A 407 -71.12 40.32 17.49
CA TYR A 407 -70.18 41.17 18.22
C TYR A 407 -70.38 42.63 17.87
N GLY A 408 -70.34 43.47 18.89
CA GLY A 408 -70.28 44.92 18.71
C GLY A 408 -68.91 45.40 18.22
N PRO A 409 -68.81 46.62 17.66
CA PRO A 409 -67.54 47.19 17.22
C PRO A 409 -66.47 47.21 18.32
N GLU A 410 -66.85 47.54 19.56
CA GLU A 410 -65.92 47.61 20.70
C GLU A 410 -65.34 46.23 21.06
N GLU A 411 -66.15 45.17 20.98
CA GLU A 411 -65.72 43.79 21.23
C GLU A 411 -64.76 43.29 20.15
N ILE A 412 -64.99 43.65 18.88
CA ILE A 412 -64.09 43.30 17.77
C ILE A 412 -62.73 43.99 17.95
N PHE A 413 -62.71 45.25 18.42
CA PHE A 413 -61.47 45.98 18.70
C PHE A 413 -60.64 45.37 19.85
N THR A 414 -61.26 44.62 20.77
CA THR A 414 -60.51 43.94 21.84
C THR A 414 -59.60 42.81 21.35
N GLN A 415 -59.87 42.26 20.16
CA GLN A 415 -59.03 41.21 19.56
C GLN A 415 -57.81 41.78 18.85
N ILE A 416 -57.78 43.09 18.59
CA ILE A 416 -56.65 43.74 17.92
C ILE A 416 -55.53 43.99 18.93
N ASP A 417 -54.29 43.81 18.49
CA ASP A 417 -53.09 44.11 19.29
C ASP A 417 -53.15 45.56 19.84
N PRO A 418 -52.99 45.77 21.16
CA PRO A 418 -53.12 47.09 21.78
C PRO A 418 -52.21 48.17 21.19
N ASP A 419 -51.05 47.79 20.63
CA ASP A 419 -50.12 48.75 20.00
C ASP A 419 -50.63 49.26 18.65
N ASP A 420 -51.45 48.46 17.95
CA ASP A 420 -51.98 48.78 16.62
C ASP A 420 -53.30 49.59 16.70
N LEU A 421 -54.02 49.50 17.83
CA LEU A 421 -55.35 50.10 18.01
C LEU A 421 -55.41 51.64 17.87
N PRO A 422 -54.49 52.45 18.46
CA PRO A 422 -54.51 53.91 18.30
C PRO A 422 -54.33 54.35 16.84
N HIS A 423 -53.53 53.60 16.08
CA HIS A 423 -53.24 53.88 14.67
C HIS A 423 -54.45 53.57 13.78
N ILE A 424 -55.17 52.49 14.06
CA ILE A 424 -56.43 52.15 13.38
C ILE A 424 -57.51 53.19 13.64
N GLN A 425 -57.69 53.62 14.90
CA GLN A 425 -58.68 54.61 15.27
C GLN A 425 -58.41 55.96 14.59
N ALA A 426 -57.15 56.39 14.54
CA ALA A 426 -56.76 57.60 13.81
C ALA A 426 -57.06 57.48 12.30
N ALA A 427 -56.68 56.37 11.67
CA ALA A 427 -56.91 56.13 10.25
C ALA A 427 -58.41 56.08 9.87
N LEU A 428 -59.24 55.50 10.74
CA LEU A 428 -60.69 55.41 10.56
C LEU A 428 -61.35 56.78 10.75
N GLN A 429 -60.93 57.56 11.76
CA GLN A 429 -61.41 58.93 11.97
C GLN A 429 -61.08 59.87 10.80
N ASP A 430 -59.87 59.76 10.24
CA ASP A 430 -59.47 60.54 9.07
C ASP A 430 -60.35 60.22 7.85
N HIS A 431 -60.69 58.95 7.64
CA HIS A 431 -61.60 58.55 6.55
C HIS A 431 -63.04 59.06 6.80
N ILE A 432 -63.55 58.91 8.03
CA ILE A 432 -64.91 59.34 8.42
C ILE A 432 -65.09 60.86 8.25
N LYS A 433 -64.10 61.66 8.65
CA LYS A 433 -64.07 63.13 8.49
C LYS A 433 -63.87 63.58 7.03
N GLY A 434 -63.60 62.65 6.11
CA GLY A 434 -63.41 62.94 4.69
C GLY A 434 -62.02 63.44 4.32
N HIS A 435 -61.02 63.29 5.21
CA HIS A 435 -59.62 63.60 4.90
C HIS A 435 -58.95 62.55 3.99
N LYS A 436 -59.54 61.34 3.89
CA LYS A 436 -59.12 60.27 2.99
C LYS A 436 -60.33 59.59 2.35
N ASP A 437 -60.19 59.12 1.11
CA ASP A 437 -61.26 58.50 0.32
C ASP A 437 -61.61 57.06 0.75
N SER A 438 -60.70 56.37 1.44
CA SER A 438 -60.91 55.03 2.00
C SER A 438 -60.07 54.78 3.25
N TYR A 439 -60.54 53.88 4.09
CA TYR A 439 -59.75 53.25 5.15
C TYR A 439 -58.91 52.11 4.56
N ASP A 440 -57.62 52.02 4.90
CA ASP A 440 -56.71 50.93 4.55
C ASP A 440 -55.60 50.85 5.61
N HIS A 441 -55.57 49.75 6.39
CA HIS A 441 -54.55 49.53 7.41
C HIS A 441 -54.33 48.05 7.69
N SER A 442 -53.09 47.68 8.00
CA SER A 442 -52.74 46.31 8.41
C SER A 442 -52.44 46.28 9.91
N PHE A 443 -52.97 45.28 10.60
CA PHE A 443 -52.87 45.16 12.06
C PHE A 443 -52.87 43.70 12.49
N ARG A 444 -52.39 43.46 13.71
CA ARG A 444 -52.36 42.14 14.31
C ARG A 444 -53.64 41.86 15.07
N VAL A 445 -54.15 40.64 14.90
CA VAL A 445 -55.29 40.13 15.64
C VAL A 445 -54.85 38.93 16.48
N HIS A 446 -55.06 39.01 17.79
CA HIS A 446 -54.83 37.92 18.73
C HIS A 446 -56.11 37.13 18.90
N ARG A 447 -56.04 35.83 18.62
CA ARG A 447 -57.18 34.93 18.70
C ARG A 447 -57.20 34.26 20.07
N SER A 448 -58.39 33.83 20.49
CA SER A 448 -58.62 33.11 21.75
C SER A 448 -57.84 31.79 21.86
N ASP A 449 -57.46 31.19 20.72
CA ASP A 449 -56.63 29.98 20.64
C ASP A 449 -55.11 30.26 20.81
N GLY A 450 -54.72 31.51 21.08
CA GLY A 450 -53.34 31.93 21.29
C GLY A 450 -52.55 32.21 20.01
N THR A 451 -53.18 32.11 18.83
CA THR A 451 -52.52 32.42 17.55
C THR A 451 -52.71 33.89 17.16
N THR A 452 -51.66 34.50 16.60
CA THR A 452 -51.72 35.87 16.06
C THR A 452 -51.81 35.81 14.53
N ARG A 453 -52.73 36.58 13.94
CA ARG A 453 -52.85 36.75 12.48
C ARG A 453 -52.59 38.19 12.08
N TRP A 454 -52.05 38.38 10.88
CA TRP A 454 -51.94 39.70 10.25
C TRP A 454 -53.14 39.92 9.34
N VAL A 455 -53.93 40.94 9.63
CA VAL A 455 -55.14 41.28 8.89
C VAL A 455 -54.99 42.67 8.29
N ARG A 456 -55.32 42.81 7.01
CA ARG A 456 -55.44 44.10 6.34
C ARG A 456 -56.90 44.48 6.18
N GLY A 457 -57.33 45.50 6.92
CA GLY A 457 -58.68 46.05 6.83
C GLY A 457 -58.73 47.17 5.79
N ARG A 458 -59.70 47.11 4.88
CA ARG A 458 -60.02 48.17 3.91
C ARG A 458 -61.49 48.51 3.99
N GLY A 459 -61.88 49.78 3.87
CA GLY A 459 -63.29 50.16 3.98
C GLY A 459 -63.63 51.50 3.35
N ARG A 460 -64.91 51.66 3.00
CA ARG A 460 -65.45 52.91 2.46
C ARG A 460 -66.84 53.21 3.04
N VAL A 461 -67.15 54.49 3.19
CA VAL A 461 -68.52 54.95 3.46
C VAL A 461 -69.38 54.73 2.22
N ILE A 462 -70.49 54.00 2.36
CA ILE A 462 -71.44 53.73 1.27
C ILE A 462 -72.73 54.53 1.38
N GLU A 463 -73.03 55.09 2.55
CA GLU A 463 -74.24 55.87 2.81
C GLU A 463 -73.93 57.04 3.76
N ARG A 464 -74.43 58.24 3.43
CA ARG A 464 -74.28 59.48 4.22
C ARG A 464 -75.64 60.16 4.40
N ASP A 465 -75.79 60.97 5.46
CA ASP A 465 -76.99 61.75 5.71
C ASP A 465 -77.01 63.10 4.97
N HIS A 466 -78.12 63.83 5.08
CA HIS A 466 -78.30 65.14 4.44
C HIS A 466 -77.33 66.23 4.92
N ASN A 467 -76.66 66.03 6.07
CA ASN A 467 -75.61 66.92 6.60
C ASN A 467 -74.20 66.37 6.30
N ASN A 468 -74.10 65.39 5.39
CA ASN A 468 -72.87 64.71 4.93
C ASN A 468 -72.16 63.83 6.00
N ASN A 469 -72.85 63.49 7.09
CA ASN A 469 -72.29 62.57 8.08
C ASN A 469 -72.43 61.11 7.62
N PRO A 470 -71.43 60.23 7.85
CA PRO A 470 -71.51 58.83 7.46
C PRO A 470 -72.59 58.08 8.23
N ILE A 471 -73.42 57.32 7.51
CA ILE A 471 -74.44 56.43 8.05
C ILE A 471 -73.91 55.00 8.06
N ARG A 472 -73.28 54.54 6.97
CA ARG A 472 -72.88 53.15 6.80
C ARG A 472 -71.54 53.02 6.08
N LEU A 473 -70.65 52.20 6.62
CA LEU A 473 -69.37 51.82 6.03
C LEU A 473 -69.42 50.34 5.68
N ILE A 474 -68.90 49.99 4.50
CA ILE A 474 -68.64 48.59 4.15
C ILE A 474 -67.17 48.46 3.80
N GLY A 475 -66.57 47.36 4.24
CA GLY A 475 -65.19 47.07 3.98
C GLY A 475 -64.89 45.58 3.93
N THR A 476 -63.64 45.28 3.64
CA THR A 476 -63.11 43.93 3.61
C THR A 476 -61.91 43.78 4.55
N ASN A 477 -61.70 42.57 5.04
CA ASN A 477 -60.57 42.14 5.85
C ASN A 477 -59.84 41.01 5.11
N THR A 478 -58.58 41.22 4.74
CA THR A 478 -57.76 40.19 4.08
C THR A 478 -56.77 39.62 5.08
N ASP A 479 -56.71 38.28 5.20
CA ASP A 479 -55.65 37.61 5.94
C ASP A 479 -54.36 37.64 5.11
N ILE A 480 -53.37 38.41 5.55
CA ILE A 480 -52.07 38.55 4.88
C ILE A 480 -50.97 37.74 5.60
N THR A 481 -51.35 36.84 6.51
CA THR A 481 -50.40 36.07 7.33
C THR A 481 -49.47 35.20 6.46
N GLU A 482 -50.00 34.47 5.47
CA GLU A 482 -49.16 33.65 4.58
C GLU A 482 -48.17 34.50 3.76
N GLN A 483 -48.59 35.68 3.32
CA GLN A 483 -47.76 36.60 2.54
C GLN A 483 -46.63 37.18 3.39
N VAL A 484 -46.91 37.62 4.61
CA VAL A 484 -45.89 38.09 5.58
C VAL A 484 -44.94 36.95 5.93
N LEU A 485 -45.45 35.75 6.22
CA LEU A 485 -44.63 34.57 6.50
C LEU A 485 -43.83 34.06 5.30
N ALA A 486 -44.30 34.27 4.06
CA ALA A 486 -43.58 33.92 2.84
C ALA A 486 -42.42 34.89 2.58
N ASP A 487 -42.63 36.20 2.76
CA ASP A 487 -41.58 37.20 2.70
C ASP A 487 -40.51 36.95 3.78
N GLU A 488 -40.94 36.61 5.01
CA GLU A 488 -40.02 36.19 6.07
C GLU A 488 -39.27 34.90 5.74
N ARG A 489 -39.94 33.90 5.15
CA ARG A 489 -39.30 32.66 4.67
C ARG A 489 -38.26 32.94 3.61
N GLN A 490 -38.56 33.81 2.64
CA GLN A 490 -37.62 34.23 1.60
C GLN A 490 -36.41 34.95 2.22
N ARG A 491 -36.63 35.95 3.07
CA ARG A 491 -35.57 36.66 3.80
C ARG A 491 -34.73 35.70 4.65
N ARG A 492 -35.36 34.70 5.28
CA ARG A 492 -34.66 33.68 6.08
C ARG A 492 -33.83 32.75 5.19
N SER A 493 -34.34 32.36 4.01
CA SER A 493 -33.61 31.55 3.04
C SER A 493 -32.42 32.30 2.47
N GLU A 494 -32.60 33.57 2.09
CA GLU A 494 -31.51 34.43 1.60
C GLU A 494 -30.44 34.63 2.68
N ARG A 495 -30.83 34.94 3.92
CA ARG A 495 -29.90 35.03 5.05
C ARG A 495 -29.15 33.71 5.27
N ARG A 496 -29.83 32.57 5.17
CA ARG A 496 -29.20 31.24 5.32
C ARG A 496 -28.19 30.98 4.19
N PHE A 497 -28.55 31.26 2.94
CA PHE A 497 -27.66 31.09 1.79
C PHE A 497 -26.41 31.97 1.91
N ARG A 498 -26.61 33.26 2.27
CA ARG A 498 -25.51 34.19 2.53
C ARG A 498 -24.60 33.69 3.65
N GLN A 499 -25.16 33.24 4.78
CA GLN A 499 -24.39 32.67 5.88
C GLN A 499 -23.60 31.42 5.48
N MET A 500 -24.16 30.53 4.65
CA MET A 500 -23.44 29.36 4.17
C MET A 500 -22.23 29.75 3.33
N ILE A 501 -22.40 30.64 2.36
CA ILE A 501 -21.28 31.08 1.49
C ILE A 501 -20.21 31.84 2.29
N GLU A 502 -20.60 32.67 3.26
CA GLU A 502 -19.68 33.39 4.14
C GLU A 502 -18.90 32.48 5.12
N GLN A 503 -19.45 31.31 5.45
CA GLN A 503 -18.88 30.42 6.47
C GLN A 503 -18.18 29.18 5.88
N VAL A 504 -18.30 28.92 4.57
CA VAL A 504 -17.58 27.82 3.93
C VAL A 504 -16.08 28.13 3.92
N SER A 505 -15.33 27.42 4.76
CA SER A 505 -13.87 27.46 4.79
C SER A 505 -13.27 26.68 3.61
N GLY A 506 -12.16 27.19 3.07
CA GLY A 506 -11.39 26.50 2.02
C GLY A 506 -11.89 26.67 0.58
N ILE A 507 -13.01 27.37 0.36
CA ILE A 507 -13.47 27.76 -0.98
C ILE A 507 -13.56 29.29 -1.03
N SER A 508 -12.58 29.87 -1.70
CA SER A 508 -12.46 31.31 -1.86
C SER A 508 -13.39 31.74 -2.99
N ILE A 509 -14.31 32.68 -2.72
CA ILE A 509 -15.28 33.19 -3.70
C ILE A 509 -15.15 34.70 -3.78
N GLN A 510 -14.88 35.20 -4.98
CA GLN A 510 -14.76 36.63 -5.27
C GLN A 510 -15.71 37.01 -6.40
N GLY A 511 -16.24 38.23 -6.35
CA GLY A 511 -17.08 38.80 -7.41
C GLY A 511 -16.51 40.13 -7.90
N TYR A 512 -16.60 40.37 -9.20
CA TYR A 512 -16.08 41.55 -9.87
C TYR A 512 -17.12 42.16 -10.81
N ASN A 513 -17.18 43.49 -10.87
CA ASN A 513 -17.97 44.20 -11.87
C ASN A 513 -17.27 44.26 -13.24
N GLU A 514 -17.92 44.86 -14.25
CA GLU A 514 -17.36 45.05 -15.59
C GLU A 514 -16.04 45.82 -15.61
N GLN A 515 -15.80 46.69 -14.62
CA GLN A 515 -14.55 47.44 -14.45
C GLN A 515 -13.48 46.66 -13.65
N ARG A 516 -13.71 45.36 -13.39
CA ARG A 516 -12.83 44.45 -12.63
C ARG A 516 -12.63 44.85 -11.17
N GLN A 517 -13.54 45.65 -10.62
CA GLN A 517 -13.53 46.03 -9.21
C GLN A 517 -14.23 44.97 -8.38
N VAL A 518 -13.66 44.65 -7.22
CA VAL A 518 -14.25 43.68 -6.29
C VAL A 518 -15.59 44.19 -5.77
N ILE A 519 -16.65 43.43 -6.00
CA ILE A 519 -18.00 43.66 -5.47
C ILE A 519 -18.39 42.60 -4.42
N TYR A 520 -17.70 41.46 -4.39
CA TYR A 520 -17.92 40.41 -3.42
C TYR A 520 -16.60 39.75 -3.00
N TRP A 521 -16.46 39.48 -1.71
CA TRP A 521 -15.25 38.88 -1.13
C TRP A 521 -15.63 38.12 0.14
N ASN A 522 -15.67 36.78 0.07
CA ASN A 522 -16.06 35.96 1.22
C ASN A 522 -14.91 35.79 2.22
N LYS A 523 -15.23 35.30 3.42
CA LYS A 523 -14.25 35.06 4.49
C LYS A 523 -13.08 34.16 4.07
N ALA A 524 -13.32 33.10 3.30
CA ALA A 524 -12.25 32.22 2.81
C ALA A 524 -11.27 32.95 1.87
N SER A 525 -11.73 33.96 1.13
CA SER A 525 -10.86 34.83 0.33
C SER A 525 -9.96 35.71 1.20
N GLU A 526 -10.45 36.15 2.37
CA GLU A 526 -9.62 36.85 3.35
C GLU A 526 -8.50 35.96 3.90
N GLU A 527 -8.83 34.72 4.25
CA GLU A 527 -7.88 33.74 4.77
C GLU A 527 -6.84 33.33 3.72
N LEU A 528 -7.26 33.15 2.46
CA LEU A 528 -6.38 32.69 1.38
C LEU A 528 -5.41 33.77 0.89
N TYR A 529 -5.91 34.99 0.68
CA TYR A 529 -5.14 36.08 0.07
C TYR A 529 -4.64 37.13 1.07
N GLY A 530 -5.13 37.14 2.31
CA GLY A 530 -4.69 38.04 3.38
C GLY A 530 -5.26 39.46 3.32
N TYR A 531 -6.19 39.74 2.41
CA TYR A 531 -6.93 41.01 2.34
C TYR A 531 -8.30 40.87 3.01
N SER A 532 -8.66 41.77 3.92
CA SER A 532 -10.03 41.79 4.43
C SER A 532 -11.01 42.24 3.34
N ALA A 533 -12.28 41.86 3.44
CA ALA A 533 -13.32 42.27 2.50
C ALA A 533 -13.42 43.79 2.42
N THR A 534 -13.27 44.49 3.55
CA THR A 534 -13.24 45.97 3.57
C THR A 534 -12.04 46.58 2.83
N GLU A 535 -10.91 45.88 2.77
CA GLU A 535 -9.73 46.30 2.02
C GLU A 535 -9.83 45.95 0.53
N ALA A 536 -10.50 44.84 0.20
CA ALA A 536 -10.62 44.33 -1.16
C ALA A 536 -11.72 45.03 -1.96
N LEU A 537 -12.88 45.31 -1.34
CA LEU A 537 -14.04 45.90 -2.01
C LEU A 537 -13.70 47.23 -2.70
N GLY A 538 -14.11 47.36 -3.97
CA GLY A 538 -13.86 48.53 -4.81
C GLY A 538 -12.46 48.62 -5.44
N ARG A 539 -11.50 47.79 -5.01
CA ARG A 539 -10.17 47.71 -5.64
C ARG A 539 -10.20 46.81 -6.87
N ARG A 540 -9.23 46.98 -7.76
CA ARG A 540 -9.12 46.21 -9.01
C ARG A 540 -8.44 44.85 -8.77
N LEU A 541 -8.97 43.81 -9.44
CA LEU A 541 -8.44 42.44 -9.42
C LEU A 541 -6.92 42.39 -9.64
N GLU A 542 -6.44 43.08 -10.68
CA GLU A 542 -5.03 43.06 -11.11
C GLU A 542 -4.05 43.65 -10.08
N GLU A 543 -4.54 44.50 -9.17
CA GLU A 543 -3.75 45.15 -8.11
C GLU A 543 -3.70 44.35 -6.81
N LEU A 544 -4.56 43.32 -6.68
CA LEU A 544 -4.71 42.52 -5.47
C LEU A 544 -3.97 41.18 -5.58
N ILE A 545 -4.46 40.29 -6.43
CA ILE A 545 -4.06 38.87 -6.41
C ILE A 545 -3.34 38.41 -7.68
N ILE A 546 -3.30 39.25 -8.72
CA ILE A 546 -2.66 38.91 -9.99
C ILE A 546 -1.18 39.34 -9.99
N PRO A 547 -0.22 38.42 -10.23
CA PRO A 547 1.20 38.76 -10.36
C PRO A 547 1.46 39.72 -11.52
N GLU A 548 2.46 40.61 -11.38
CA GLU A 548 2.78 41.61 -12.43
C GLU A 548 2.90 41.05 -13.85
N PRO A 549 3.62 39.93 -14.09
CA PRO A 549 3.77 39.39 -15.44
C PRO A 549 2.46 38.90 -16.08
N MET A 550 1.42 38.66 -15.28
CA MET A 550 0.14 38.10 -15.73
C MET A 550 -0.95 39.17 -15.89
N ARG A 551 -0.74 40.41 -15.40
CA ARG A 551 -1.78 41.46 -15.35
C ARG A 551 -2.38 41.77 -16.72
N GLU A 552 -1.54 42.05 -17.72
CA GLU A 552 -2.03 42.41 -19.07
C GLU A 552 -2.84 41.28 -19.70
N ALA A 553 -2.37 40.03 -19.57
CA ALA A 553 -3.05 38.86 -20.10
C ALA A 553 -4.41 38.63 -19.42
N VAL A 554 -4.50 38.84 -18.10
CA VAL A 554 -5.76 38.71 -17.34
C VAL A 554 -6.73 39.82 -17.72
N ILE A 555 -6.27 41.08 -17.80
CA ILE A 555 -7.11 42.22 -18.22
C ILE A 555 -7.72 41.95 -19.60
N GLN A 556 -6.90 41.49 -20.55
CA GLN A 556 -7.37 41.20 -21.91
C GLN A 556 -8.41 40.07 -21.91
N LYS A 557 -8.14 38.96 -21.22
CA LYS A 557 -9.08 37.82 -21.13
C LYS A 557 -10.42 38.19 -20.51
N VAL A 558 -10.41 38.97 -19.42
CA VAL A 558 -11.66 39.44 -18.80
C VAL A 558 -12.41 40.39 -19.73
N THR A 559 -11.70 41.26 -20.45
CA THR A 559 -12.32 42.18 -21.43
C THR A 559 -12.94 41.42 -22.60
N ASP A 560 -12.24 40.43 -23.14
CA ASP A 560 -12.75 39.55 -24.20
C ASP A 560 -13.97 38.74 -23.74
N TRP A 561 -14.06 38.36 -22.47
CA TRP A 561 -15.26 37.70 -21.95
C TRP A 561 -16.45 38.65 -21.85
N VAL A 562 -16.24 39.86 -21.33
CA VAL A 562 -17.31 40.87 -21.19
C VAL A 562 -17.84 41.31 -22.56
N GLU A 563 -16.95 41.61 -23.51
CA GLU A 563 -17.31 42.19 -24.81
C GLU A 563 -17.62 41.16 -25.89
N LYS A 564 -16.97 39.99 -25.87
CA LYS A 564 -17.02 38.99 -26.96
C LYS A 564 -17.55 37.63 -26.50
N GLU A 565 -17.95 37.50 -25.24
CA GLU A 565 -18.48 36.25 -24.65
C GLU A 565 -17.50 35.06 -24.73
N ILE A 566 -16.20 35.34 -24.71
CA ILE A 566 -15.16 34.31 -24.69
C ILE A 566 -14.86 33.91 -23.25
N GLU A 567 -15.31 32.72 -22.83
CA GLU A 567 -15.12 32.22 -21.47
C GLU A 567 -13.65 32.00 -21.09
N ILE A 568 -13.32 32.28 -19.82
CA ILE A 568 -12.01 31.95 -19.25
C ILE A 568 -12.06 30.51 -18.71
N PRO A 569 -11.27 29.57 -19.28
CA PRO A 569 -11.29 28.19 -18.84
C PRO A 569 -10.76 28.05 -17.42
N ALA A 570 -11.33 27.11 -16.67
CA ALA A 570 -10.82 26.76 -15.35
C ALA A 570 -9.42 26.11 -15.46
N GLY A 571 -8.56 26.38 -14.48
CA GLY A 571 -7.20 25.85 -14.50
C GLY A 571 -6.36 26.23 -13.28
N GLU A 572 -5.15 25.67 -13.23
CA GLU A 572 -4.17 26.03 -12.20
C GLU A 572 -3.56 27.41 -12.49
N LEU A 573 -3.60 28.28 -11.48
CA LEU A 573 -3.00 29.60 -11.50
C LEU A 573 -2.07 29.78 -10.30
N LEU A 574 -1.07 30.63 -10.47
CA LEU A 574 -0.20 31.06 -9.39
C LEU A 574 -0.49 32.52 -9.07
N LEU A 575 -1.25 32.73 -8.01
CA LEU A 575 -1.66 34.05 -7.56
C LEU A 575 -0.75 34.55 -6.43
N ILE A 576 -0.96 35.79 -6.00
CA ILE A 576 -0.20 36.40 -4.91
C ILE A 576 -1.12 36.84 -3.78
N GLY A 577 -0.68 36.62 -2.54
CA GLY A 577 -1.30 37.19 -1.35
C GLY A 577 -0.75 38.59 -1.02
N LYS A 578 -1.36 39.24 -0.02
CA LYS A 578 -1.00 40.59 0.46
C LYS A 578 0.45 40.73 0.89
N ASP A 579 1.04 39.67 1.44
CA ASP A 579 2.43 39.58 1.88
C ASP A 579 3.41 39.20 0.76
N GLY A 580 2.93 39.05 -0.48
CA GLY A 580 3.71 38.60 -1.63
C GLY A 580 3.89 37.08 -1.71
N GLN A 581 3.27 36.31 -0.82
CA GLN A 581 3.34 34.85 -0.88
C GLN A 581 2.67 34.33 -2.16
N LYS A 582 3.27 33.31 -2.77
CA LYS A 582 2.71 32.66 -3.96
C LYS A 582 1.64 31.67 -3.52
N VAL A 583 0.43 31.84 -4.03
CA VAL A 583 -0.74 31.03 -3.71
C VAL A 583 -1.12 30.22 -4.96
N PRO A 584 -0.75 28.94 -5.05
CA PRO A 584 -1.20 28.09 -6.14
C PRO A 584 -2.68 27.75 -5.92
N VAL A 585 -3.51 28.07 -6.89
CA VAL A 585 -4.96 27.81 -6.84
C VAL A 585 -5.43 27.10 -8.08
N PHE A 586 -6.51 26.33 -7.95
CA PHE A 586 -7.36 25.98 -9.08
C PHE A 586 -8.50 26.99 -9.14
N SER A 587 -8.56 27.75 -10.23
CA SER A 587 -9.52 28.84 -10.40
C SER A 587 -10.58 28.48 -11.44
N SER A 588 -11.84 28.70 -11.10
CA SER A 588 -13.00 28.55 -11.99
C SER A 588 -13.80 29.83 -12.01
N HIS A 589 -14.36 30.17 -13.17
CA HIS A 589 -14.97 31.48 -13.38
C HIS A 589 -16.40 31.33 -13.92
N VAL A 590 -17.30 32.25 -13.54
CA VAL A 590 -18.68 32.32 -14.03
C VAL A 590 -19.04 33.78 -14.30
N MET A 591 -19.77 34.03 -15.38
CA MET A 591 -20.38 35.34 -15.67
C MET A 591 -21.88 35.29 -15.35
N ASN A 592 -22.38 36.30 -14.65
CA ASN A 592 -23.79 36.47 -14.33
C ASN A 592 -24.31 37.77 -14.96
N GLU A 593 -25.49 37.72 -15.57
CA GLU A 593 -26.14 38.90 -16.14
C GLU A 593 -27.21 39.43 -15.18
N THR A 594 -27.04 40.68 -14.75
CA THR A 594 -28.00 41.37 -13.88
C THR A 594 -28.63 42.55 -14.63
N PRO A 595 -29.78 43.09 -14.17
CA PRO A 595 -30.36 44.31 -14.72
C PRO A 595 -29.41 45.53 -14.68
N ASP A 596 -28.42 45.50 -13.78
CA ASP A 596 -27.46 46.58 -13.53
C ASP A 596 -26.11 46.38 -14.25
N GLY A 597 -25.93 45.28 -14.99
CA GLY A 597 -24.71 44.96 -15.75
C GLY A 597 -24.23 43.51 -15.60
N LYS A 598 -23.07 43.19 -16.17
CA LYS A 598 -22.42 41.87 -16.05
C LYS A 598 -21.51 41.78 -14.81
N GLU A 599 -21.62 40.68 -14.08
CA GLU A 599 -20.82 40.38 -12.89
C GLU A 599 -20.05 39.07 -13.06
N MET A 600 -18.75 39.09 -12.82
CA MET A 600 -17.89 37.90 -12.89
C MET A 600 -17.62 37.36 -11.49
N PHE A 601 -17.91 36.09 -11.26
CA PHE A 601 -17.56 35.38 -10.03
C PHE A 601 -16.41 34.40 -10.27
N CYS A 602 -15.44 34.39 -9.37
CA CYS A 602 -14.29 33.50 -9.35
C CYS A 602 -14.36 32.61 -8.12
N ILE A 603 -14.06 31.33 -8.31
CA ILE A 603 -13.97 30.33 -7.25
C ILE A 603 -12.56 29.77 -7.28
N ASP A 604 -11.81 29.99 -6.20
CA ASP A 604 -10.44 29.54 -6.04
C ASP A 604 -10.32 28.49 -4.94
N ILE A 605 -9.66 27.39 -5.28
CA ILE A 605 -9.35 26.29 -4.36
C ILE A 605 -7.84 26.27 -4.11
N ASP A 606 -7.43 26.34 -2.85
CA ASP A 606 -6.02 26.29 -2.44
C ASP A 606 -5.41 24.91 -2.74
N LEU A 607 -4.35 24.87 -3.55
CA LEU A 607 -3.66 23.63 -3.93
C LEU A 607 -2.46 23.30 -3.01
N LYS A 608 -2.06 24.18 -2.09
CA LYS A 608 -0.93 23.89 -1.18
C LYS A 608 -1.13 22.60 -0.37
N PRO A 609 -2.30 22.36 0.27
CA PRO A 609 -2.51 21.14 1.05
C PRO A 609 -2.41 19.87 0.20
N LEU A 610 -2.90 19.92 -1.05
CA LEU A 610 -2.84 18.79 -1.98
C LEU A 610 -1.40 18.50 -2.42
N LYS A 611 -0.63 19.54 -2.78
CA LYS A 611 0.78 19.40 -3.21
C LYS A 611 1.69 18.95 -2.06
N GLU A 612 1.44 19.40 -0.83
CA GLU A 612 2.17 18.93 0.36
C GLU A 612 1.87 17.45 0.67
N ALA A 613 0.61 17.04 0.57
CA ALA A 613 0.21 15.64 0.77
C ALA A 613 0.85 14.72 -0.28
N GLU A 614 0.89 15.13 -1.55
CA GLU A 614 1.55 14.37 -2.62
C GLU A 614 3.05 14.23 -2.38
N LYS A 615 3.74 15.32 -2.01
CA LYS A 615 5.17 15.29 -1.67
C LYS A 615 5.43 14.32 -0.50
N ARG A 616 4.63 14.39 0.55
CA ARG A 616 4.75 13.50 1.72
C ARG A 616 4.51 12.04 1.36
N ARG A 617 3.60 11.76 0.43
CA ARG A 617 3.35 10.40 -0.08
C ARG A 617 4.58 9.85 -0.80
N LEU A 618 5.20 10.64 -1.67
CA LEU A 618 6.42 10.24 -2.40
C LEU A 618 7.59 9.96 -1.45
N GLU A 619 7.77 10.78 -0.41
CA GLU A 619 8.80 10.56 0.62
C GLU A 619 8.57 9.24 1.38
N LEU A 620 7.32 8.94 1.74
CA LEU A 620 6.94 7.69 2.41
C LEU A 620 7.10 6.46 1.50
N GLU A 621 6.76 6.57 0.21
CA GLU A 621 6.95 5.50 -0.77
C GLU A 621 8.44 5.14 -0.92
N GLU A 622 9.34 6.14 -0.97
CA GLU A 622 10.77 5.87 -1.03
C GLU A 622 11.29 5.24 0.28
N GLN A 623 10.83 5.70 1.44
CA GLN A 623 11.17 5.07 2.73
C GLN A 623 10.71 3.61 2.82
N LEU A 624 9.51 3.30 2.33
CA LEU A 624 9.00 1.94 2.27
C LEU A 624 9.82 1.07 1.32
N ARG A 625 10.19 1.59 0.14
CA ARG A 625 11.03 0.88 -0.82
C ARG A 625 12.40 0.53 -0.25
N GLN A 626 13.02 1.44 0.50
CA GLN A 626 14.28 1.18 1.21
C GLN A 626 14.10 0.14 2.31
N THR A 627 12.98 0.18 3.04
CA THR A 627 12.66 -0.80 4.09
C THR A 627 12.51 -2.20 3.52
N TYR A 628 11.74 -2.38 2.44
CA TYR A 628 11.58 -3.68 1.77
C TYR A 628 12.89 -4.20 1.20
N LYS A 629 13.74 -3.32 0.64
CA LYS A 629 15.07 -3.71 0.17
C LYS A 629 15.92 -4.27 1.32
N MET A 630 15.87 -3.64 2.48
CA MET A 630 16.60 -4.07 3.67
C MET A 630 16.07 -5.40 4.22
N GLU A 631 14.75 -5.60 4.23
CA GLU A 631 14.10 -6.85 4.64
C GLU A 631 14.43 -8.02 3.70
N ALA A 632 14.45 -7.77 2.39
CA ALA A 632 14.83 -8.76 1.38
C ALA A 632 16.31 -9.16 1.50
N ILE A 633 17.22 -8.19 1.69
CA ILE A 633 18.65 -8.44 1.97
C ILE A 633 18.77 -9.25 3.27
N GLY A 634 17.98 -8.91 4.28
CA GLY A 634 18.00 -9.58 5.56
C GLY A 634 17.62 -11.07 5.47
N THR A 635 16.54 -11.36 4.75
CA THR A 635 16.04 -12.73 4.53
C THR A 635 17.03 -13.57 3.73
N MET A 636 17.60 -13.01 2.65
CA MET A 636 18.62 -13.69 1.85
C MET A 636 19.92 -13.95 2.62
N ALA A 637 20.38 -12.95 3.40
CA ALA A 637 21.55 -13.11 4.26
C ALA A 637 21.36 -14.22 5.31
N GLY A 638 20.13 -14.44 5.79
CA GLY A 638 19.77 -15.51 6.70
C GLY A 638 20.01 -16.91 6.12
N GLY A 639 19.53 -17.16 4.90
CA GLY A 639 19.74 -18.43 4.18
C GLY A 639 21.20 -18.64 3.80
N ILE A 640 21.86 -17.62 3.25
CA ILE A 640 23.28 -17.69 2.86
C ILE A 640 24.16 -18.01 4.07
N ALA A 641 23.91 -17.38 5.21
CA ALA A 641 24.70 -17.61 6.41
C ALA A 641 24.49 -19.01 7.01
N HIS A 642 23.30 -19.61 6.83
CA HIS A 642 23.07 -21.00 7.21
C HIS A 642 24.01 -21.93 6.44
N ASP A 643 24.06 -21.80 5.12
CA ASP A 643 24.88 -22.65 4.25
C ASP A 643 26.38 -22.48 4.51
N PHE A 644 26.84 -21.23 4.73
CA PHE A 644 28.22 -20.98 5.12
C PHE A 644 28.59 -21.65 6.45
N ASN A 645 27.69 -21.62 7.43
CA ASN A 645 27.94 -22.23 8.73
C ASN A 645 28.05 -23.75 8.63
N ASN A 646 27.28 -24.40 7.75
CA ASN A 646 27.37 -25.85 7.52
C ASN A 646 28.75 -26.24 6.96
N HIS A 647 29.22 -25.52 5.93
CA HIS A 647 30.56 -25.76 5.38
C HIS A 647 31.66 -25.52 6.41
N LEU A 648 31.55 -24.46 7.22
CA LEU A 648 32.51 -24.18 8.29
C LEU A 648 32.49 -25.25 9.39
N ALA A 649 31.33 -25.82 9.71
CA ALA A 649 31.19 -26.92 10.67
C ALA A 649 32.01 -28.14 10.23
N ILE A 650 31.87 -28.53 8.96
CA ILE A 650 32.55 -29.70 8.37
C ILE A 650 34.07 -29.47 8.34
N ILE A 651 34.52 -28.29 7.93
CA ILE A 651 35.94 -27.94 7.89
C ILE A 651 36.55 -27.99 9.30
N LEU A 652 35.86 -27.40 10.28
CA LEU A 652 36.34 -27.32 11.65
C LEU A 652 36.38 -28.70 12.30
N GLY A 653 35.31 -29.49 12.20
CA GLY A 653 35.25 -30.81 12.83
C GLY A 653 36.21 -31.82 12.21
N ASN A 654 36.43 -31.80 10.88
CA ASN A 654 37.46 -32.64 10.26
C ASN A 654 38.87 -32.27 10.71
N ALA A 655 39.17 -30.97 10.85
CA ALA A 655 40.44 -30.51 11.37
C ALA A 655 40.64 -30.94 12.84
N GLU A 656 39.56 -30.98 13.61
CA GLU A 656 39.54 -31.40 15.01
C GLU A 656 39.75 -32.92 15.16
N LEU A 657 39.04 -33.75 14.37
CA LEU A 657 39.26 -35.19 14.31
C LEU A 657 40.67 -35.55 13.85
N ALA A 658 41.19 -34.87 12.83
CA ALA A 658 42.57 -35.06 12.39
C ALA A 658 43.58 -34.70 13.49
N THR A 659 43.26 -33.75 14.36
CA THR A 659 44.10 -33.40 15.51
C THR A 659 44.03 -34.46 16.61
N LEU A 660 42.84 -35.03 16.85
CA LEU A 660 42.62 -36.09 17.85
C LEU A 660 43.29 -37.42 17.47
N LYS A 661 43.20 -37.83 16.20
CA LYS A 661 43.73 -39.13 15.71
C LYS A 661 45.24 -39.13 15.44
N MET A 662 45.90 -37.98 15.58
CA MET A 662 47.30 -37.79 15.20
C MET A 662 48.24 -37.86 16.42
N ALA A 663 49.47 -38.35 16.21
CA ALA A 663 50.49 -38.39 17.24
C ALA A 663 50.85 -36.98 17.76
N GLN A 664 51.07 -36.87 19.08
CA GLN A 664 51.20 -35.60 19.82
C GLN A 664 52.29 -34.64 19.26
N GLU A 665 53.32 -35.17 18.61
CA GLU A 665 54.48 -34.43 18.07
C GLU A 665 54.47 -34.25 16.54
N SER A 666 53.33 -34.47 15.87
CA SER A 666 53.27 -34.35 14.41
C SER A 666 53.40 -32.88 13.92
N PRO A 667 54.25 -32.60 12.92
CA PRO A 667 54.35 -31.27 12.31
C PRO A 667 53.08 -30.83 11.57
N LEU A 668 52.17 -31.76 11.26
CA LEU A 668 50.87 -31.44 10.65
C LEU A 668 49.92 -30.70 11.60
N ARG A 669 50.17 -30.74 12.91
CA ARG A 669 49.36 -30.07 13.93
C ARG A 669 49.29 -28.57 13.72
N THR A 670 50.40 -27.96 13.32
CA THR A 670 50.48 -26.53 13.03
C THR A 670 49.56 -26.12 11.88
N TYR A 671 49.46 -26.94 10.83
CA TYR A 671 48.57 -26.67 9.69
C TYR A 671 47.10 -26.84 10.07
N LEU A 672 46.76 -27.84 10.88
CA LEU A 672 45.39 -28.04 11.38
C LEU A 672 44.94 -26.89 12.28
N GLU A 673 45.80 -26.39 13.18
CA GLU A 673 45.51 -25.21 14.00
C GLU A 673 45.29 -23.95 13.15
N GLN A 674 46.02 -23.78 12.05
CA GLN A 674 45.80 -22.67 11.11
C GLN A 674 44.46 -22.79 10.38
N ILE A 675 44.05 -24.00 9.97
CA ILE A 675 42.74 -24.26 9.36
C ILE A 675 41.63 -23.91 10.36
N LYS A 676 41.74 -24.36 11.61
CA LYS A 676 40.78 -24.03 12.68
C LYS A 676 40.69 -22.52 12.92
N THR A 677 41.84 -21.85 13.01
CA THR A 677 41.90 -20.40 13.22
C THR A 677 41.23 -19.64 12.08
N THR A 678 41.47 -20.04 10.83
CA THR A 678 40.90 -19.39 9.64
C THR A 678 39.40 -19.64 9.53
N ALA A 679 38.94 -20.87 9.75
CA ALA A 679 37.51 -21.22 9.75
C ALA A 679 36.74 -20.46 10.83
N ASN A 680 37.30 -20.32 12.04
CA ASN A 680 36.72 -19.50 13.11
C ASN A 680 36.63 -18.01 12.75
N ARG A 681 37.61 -17.49 12.00
CA ARG A 681 37.56 -16.11 11.50
C ARG A 681 36.47 -15.92 10.43
N SER A 682 36.28 -16.89 9.55
CA SER A 682 35.19 -16.89 8.56
C SER A 682 33.82 -16.99 9.23
N LYS A 683 33.69 -17.78 10.30
CA LYS A 683 32.47 -17.87 11.12
C LYS A 683 32.07 -16.51 11.69
N GLU A 684 33.04 -15.74 12.17
CA GLU A 684 32.79 -14.40 12.71
C GLU A 684 32.33 -13.41 11.63
N LEU A 685 32.88 -13.48 10.41
CA LEU A 685 32.43 -12.65 9.29
C LEU A 685 30.98 -12.95 8.88
N VAL A 686 30.61 -14.22 8.83
CA VAL A 686 29.23 -14.66 8.56
C VAL A 686 28.27 -14.16 9.64
N ARG A 687 28.71 -14.18 10.91
CA ARG A 687 27.95 -13.64 12.04
C ARG A 687 27.71 -12.13 11.91
N GLN A 688 28.71 -11.37 11.47
CA GLN A 688 28.56 -9.92 11.25
C GLN A 688 27.54 -9.57 10.16
N ILE A 689 27.47 -10.37 9.10
CA ILE A 689 26.46 -10.22 8.04
C ILE A 689 25.04 -10.47 8.58
N LEU A 690 24.87 -11.49 9.42
CA LEU A 690 23.59 -11.81 10.07
C LEU A 690 23.12 -10.74 11.06
N LEU A 691 24.05 -10.10 11.78
CA LEU A 691 23.75 -9.00 12.72
C LEU A 691 23.28 -7.73 12.01
N TYR A 692 23.57 -7.61 10.72
CA TYR A 692 23.14 -6.49 9.88
C TYR A 692 21.68 -6.64 9.39
N SER A 693 21.17 -7.88 9.40
CA SER A 693 19.91 -8.30 8.77
C SER A 693 18.70 -8.28 9.72
N ARG A 694 18.91 -8.33 11.04
CA ARG A 694 17.83 -8.56 12.02
C ARG A 694 17.25 -7.28 12.61
N ARG A 695 15.92 -7.20 12.64
CA ARG A 695 15.16 -6.58 13.73
C ARG A 695 14.86 -7.68 14.75
N SER A 696 15.53 -7.68 15.90
CA SER A 696 15.20 -8.60 17.00
C SER A 696 14.16 -7.94 17.91
N ASP A 697 13.17 -8.69 18.40
CA ASP A 697 12.47 -8.34 19.64
C ASP A 697 13.45 -8.56 20.81
N HIS A 698 13.66 -7.55 21.65
CA HIS A 698 14.79 -7.49 22.57
C HIS A 698 14.42 -7.96 23.98
N ASP A 699 15.18 -8.93 24.50
CA ASP A 699 15.13 -9.34 25.90
C ASP A 699 16.34 -8.76 26.64
N LEU A 700 16.16 -7.60 27.31
CA LEU A 700 17.23 -6.88 28.00
C LEU A 700 17.61 -7.60 29.31
N LYS A 701 18.86 -8.05 29.43
CA LYS A 701 19.33 -8.79 30.61
C LYS A 701 20.33 -7.95 31.44
N PRO A 702 20.50 -8.24 32.74
CA PRO A 702 21.57 -7.64 33.54
C PRO A 702 22.96 -8.04 33.01
N VAL A 703 23.71 -7.09 32.47
CA VAL A 703 25.03 -7.31 31.87
C VAL A 703 26.08 -6.40 32.51
N ARG A 704 27.29 -6.93 32.75
CA ARG A 704 28.46 -6.14 33.13
C ARG A 704 29.20 -5.70 31.87
N LEU A 705 29.14 -4.40 31.56
CA LEU A 705 29.74 -3.85 30.36
C LEU A 705 31.27 -4.02 30.32
N SER A 706 31.93 -3.98 31.48
CA SER A 706 33.37 -4.26 31.61
C SER A 706 33.78 -5.60 31.01
N LEU A 707 33.04 -6.68 31.31
CA LEU A 707 33.31 -8.02 30.78
C LEU A 707 33.07 -8.09 29.27
N VAL A 708 32.02 -7.42 28.79
CA VAL A 708 31.73 -7.36 27.35
C VAL A 708 32.84 -6.65 26.59
N ILE A 709 33.37 -5.54 27.12
CA ILE A 709 34.50 -4.82 26.52
C ILE A 709 35.74 -5.73 26.46
N GLU A 710 36.09 -6.38 27.56
CA GLU A 710 37.25 -7.29 27.61
C GLU A 710 37.12 -8.47 26.65
N GLU A 711 35.94 -9.09 26.57
CA GLU A 711 35.66 -10.21 25.66
C GLU A 711 35.72 -9.76 24.19
N THR A 712 35.08 -8.64 23.87
CA THR A 712 35.08 -8.08 22.51
C THR A 712 36.50 -7.72 22.06
N LEU A 713 37.30 -7.12 22.94
CA LEU A 713 38.69 -6.78 22.63
C LEU A 713 39.57 -8.02 22.44
N LYS A 714 39.37 -9.09 23.22
CA LYS A 714 40.04 -10.37 22.99
C LYS A 714 39.69 -10.94 21.62
N MET A 715 38.43 -10.83 21.19
CA MET A 715 37.97 -11.25 19.87
C MET A 715 38.50 -10.37 18.72
N LEU A 716 38.58 -9.06 18.92
CA LEU A 716 39.03 -8.10 17.90
C LEU A 716 40.56 -8.09 17.77
N ARG A 717 41.32 -8.40 18.82
CA ARG A 717 42.78 -8.28 18.77
C ARG A 717 43.45 -9.00 17.58
N PRO A 718 43.04 -10.23 17.19
CA PRO A 718 43.58 -10.92 16.01
C PRO A 718 43.26 -10.27 14.66
N THR A 719 42.20 -9.46 14.58
CA THR A 719 41.83 -8.74 13.35
C THR A 719 42.47 -7.35 13.27
N ILE A 720 42.91 -6.80 14.41
CA ILE A 720 43.55 -5.49 14.51
C ILE A 720 45.04 -5.61 14.18
N PRO A 721 45.58 -4.82 13.23
CA PRO A 721 47.00 -4.80 12.92
C PRO A 721 47.88 -4.58 14.16
N SER A 722 49.05 -5.20 14.20
CA SER A 722 49.99 -5.03 15.33
C SER A 722 50.52 -3.59 15.47
N SER A 723 50.37 -2.77 14.42
CA SER A 723 50.67 -1.34 14.36
C SER A 723 49.66 -0.44 15.10
N VAL A 724 48.52 -0.99 15.54
CA VAL A 724 47.55 -0.26 16.36
C VAL A 724 47.71 -0.69 17.83
N GLN A 725 48.00 0.29 18.70
CA GLN A 725 48.05 0.11 20.14
C GLN A 725 46.64 0.27 20.72
N ILE A 726 46.22 -0.66 21.59
CA ILE A 726 44.94 -0.60 22.28
C ILE A 726 45.20 -0.19 23.73
N ASP A 727 44.64 0.94 24.15
CA ASP A 727 44.68 1.43 25.53
C ASP A 727 43.30 1.24 26.16
N LEU A 728 43.19 0.32 27.12
CA LEU A 728 41.93 0.00 27.81
C LEU A 728 41.99 0.49 29.25
N GLN A 729 41.07 1.39 29.61
CA GLN A 729 40.98 1.97 30.95
C GLN A 729 39.57 1.77 31.51
N ILE A 730 39.43 0.87 32.48
CA ILE A 730 38.15 0.63 33.16
C ILE A 730 38.26 1.12 34.61
N ALA A 731 37.42 2.09 34.99
CA ALA A 731 37.40 2.60 36.35
C ALA A 731 36.89 1.52 37.35
N ASN A 732 37.55 1.41 38.51
CA ASN A 732 37.25 0.37 39.51
C ASN A 732 35.80 0.42 40.05
N ASP A 733 35.21 1.61 40.10
CA ASP A 733 33.84 1.85 40.53
C ASP A 733 32.80 1.65 39.40
N ALA A 734 33.24 1.66 38.14
CA ALA A 734 32.44 1.35 36.97
C ALA A 734 32.40 -0.16 36.66
N ALA A 735 33.51 -0.86 36.87
CA ALA A 735 33.68 -2.29 36.55
C ALA A 735 32.57 -3.24 37.09
N PRO A 736 32.06 -3.08 38.33
CA PRO A 736 31.06 -4.00 38.88
C PRO A 736 29.61 -3.65 38.52
N LEU A 737 29.36 -2.48 37.91
CA LEU A 737 28.01 -1.99 37.64
C LEU A 737 27.32 -2.82 36.54
N LEU A 738 26.00 -2.93 36.65
CA LEU A 738 25.15 -3.65 35.73
C LEU A 738 24.31 -2.66 34.92
N ILE A 739 24.06 -3.01 33.66
CA ILE A 739 23.11 -2.34 32.77
C ILE A 739 22.10 -3.37 32.26
N ALA A 740 20.88 -2.94 31.93
CA ALA A 740 19.91 -3.79 31.24
C ALA A 740 20.20 -3.72 29.73
N ALA A 741 20.78 -4.78 29.17
CA ALA A 741 21.24 -4.77 27.79
C ALA A 741 21.29 -6.14 27.14
N ASP A 742 21.27 -6.16 25.81
CA ASP A 742 21.67 -7.30 25.00
C ASP A 742 23.20 -7.26 24.78
N SER A 743 23.90 -8.27 25.31
CA SER A 743 25.37 -8.38 25.16
C SER A 743 25.83 -8.37 23.71
N THR A 744 25.04 -8.92 22.79
CA THR A 744 25.36 -9.00 21.37
C THR A 744 25.32 -7.61 20.72
N GLN A 745 24.35 -6.79 21.10
CA GLN A 745 24.25 -5.42 20.60
C GLN A 745 25.34 -4.52 21.18
N LEU A 746 25.71 -4.70 22.44
CA LEU A 746 26.87 -4.03 23.03
C LEU A 746 28.19 -4.40 22.34
N GLN A 747 28.38 -5.69 22.00
CA GLN A 747 29.51 -6.13 21.17
C GLN A 747 29.50 -5.44 19.81
N GLN A 748 28.33 -5.31 19.17
CA GLN A 748 28.18 -4.65 17.86
C GLN A 748 28.54 -3.16 17.91
N ILE A 749 28.18 -2.45 18.98
CA ILE A 749 28.64 -1.06 19.20
C ILE A 749 30.17 -0.99 19.17
N LEU A 750 30.82 -1.84 19.97
CA LEU A 750 32.28 -1.84 20.13
C LEU A 750 32.99 -2.22 18.82
N ILE A 751 32.49 -3.20 18.08
CA ILE A 751 33.04 -3.62 16.79
C ILE A 751 32.94 -2.48 15.76
N ASN A 752 31.78 -1.84 15.64
CA ASN A 752 31.56 -0.76 14.67
C ASN A 752 32.43 0.47 14.98
N LEU A 753 32.49 0.89 16.24
CA LEU A 753 33.33 2.03 16.64
C LEU A 753 34.81 1.73 16.47
N SER A 754 35.27 0.54 16.90
CA SER A 754 36.68 0.13 16.77
C SER A 754 37.10 0.01 15.30
N SER A 755 36.26 -0.57 14.44
CA SER A 755 36.55 -0.69 13.00
C SER A 755 36.63 0.67 12.32
N ASN A 756 35.75 1.61 12.68
CA ASN A 756 35.79 2.97 12.15
C ASN A 756 37.04 3.72 12.60
N ALA A 757 37.42 3.59 13.87
CA ALA A 757 38.65 4.15 14.42
C ALA A 757 39.90 3.61 13.70
N ILE A 758 40.03 2.29 13.54
CA ILE A 758 41.19 1.67 12.87
C ILE A 758 41.32 2.14 11.43
N HIS A 759 40.20 2.23 10.72
CA HIS A 759 40.18 2.74 9.36
C HIS A 759 40.54 4.23 9.30
N GLY A 760 40.03 5.05 10.23
CA GLY A 760 40.40 6.47 10.34
C GLY A 760 41.89 6.71 10.62
N MET A 761 42.55 5.73 11.24
CA MET A 761 43.99 5.73 11.52
C MET A 761 44.85 5.15 10.38
N ASN A 762 44.27 4.75 9.23
CA ASN A 762 44.96 3.99 8.18
C ASN A 762 45.77 2.81 8.77
N GLU A 763 45.15 2.05 9.69
CA GLU A 763 45.75 0.86 10.30
C GLU A 763 46.99 1.09 11.17
N LYS A 764 47.27 2.33 11.60
CA LYS A 764 48.37 2.67 12.53
C LYS A 764 48.00 3.81 13.48
N GLY A 765 48.02 3.55 14.79
CA GLY A 765 47.69 4.58 15.78
C GLY A 765 47.36 4.01 17.16
N ILE A 766 46.62 4.78 17.95
CA ILE A 766 46.18 4.43 19.31
C ILE A 766 44.66 4.41 19.33
N LEU A 767 44.08 3.25 19.60
CA LEU A 767 42.67 3.09 19.93
C LEU A 767 42.54 3.07 21.46
N LYS A 768 41.88 4.08 22.02
CA LYS A 768 41.65 4.20 23.46
C LYS A 768 40.18 3.93 23.78
N ILE A 769 39.93 3.06 24.76
CA ILE A 769 38.61 2.70 25.23
C ILE A 769 38.55 2.91 26.74
N GLU A 770 37.60 3.75 27.18
CA GLU A 770 37.45 4.14 28.58
C GLU A 770 36.04 3.82 29.08
N LEU A 771 35.95 3.31 30.32
CA LEU A 771 34.67 3.07 30.98
C LEU A 771 34.66 3.74 32.37
N HIS A 772 33.76 4.72 32.53
CA HIS A 772 33.60 5.49 33.77
C HIS A 772 32.16 5.44 34.28
N LYS A 773 32.01 5.67 35.58
CA LYS A 773 30.70 5.96 36.19
C LYS A 773 30.44 7.45 36.11
N THR A 774 29.25 7.86 35.69
CA THR A 774 28.82 9.27 35.67
C THR A 774 27.39 9.42 36.15
N GLU A 775 27.02 10.61 36.60
CA GLU A 775 25.66 10.95 37.03
C GLU A 775 25.16 12.10 36.16
N LEU A 776 24.07 11.87 35.43
CA LEU A 776 23.48 12.86 34.53
C LEU A 776 22.37 13.62 35.25
N THR A 777 22.47 14.95 35.25
CA THR A 777 21.51 15.85 35.88
C THR A 777 20.44 16.33 34.90
N ALA A 778 19.33 16.90 35.39
CA ALA A 778 18.26 17.42 34.54
C ALA A 778 18.73 18.56 33.60
N SER A 779 19.77 19.32 33.96
CA SER A 779 20.38 20.33 33.08
C SER A 779 21.15 19.73 31.91
N ASP A 780 21.73 18.54 32.07
CA ASP A 780 22.47 17.85 31.01
C ASP A 780 21.53 17.24 29.94
N LEU A 781 20.23 17.16 30.25
CA LEU A 781 19.19 16.48 29.47
C LEU A 781 18.22 17.45 28.75
N GLN A 782 18.44 18.77 28.82
CA GLN A 782 17.52 19.82 28.34
C GLN A 782 17.14 19.79 26.85
N MET A 783 17.66 18.85 26.04
CA MET A 783 17.41 18.76 24.60
C MET A 783 16.83 17.41 24.10
N LYS A 784 16.49 16.44 24.96
CA LYS A 784 15.85 15.18 24.52
C LYS A 784 14.75 14.70 25.48
N GLU A 785 13.55 14.43 24.94
CA GLU A 785 12.32 14.12 25.69
C GLU A 785 12.30 12.73 26.39
N ASN A 786 13.28 11.85 26.14
CA ASN A 786 13.21 10.42 26.52
C ASN A 786 14.26 9.91 27.53
N LEU A 787 15.05 10.78 28.18
CA LEU A 787 16.10 10.36 29.15
C LEU A 787 15.77 10.83 30.58
N LEU A 788 15.99 9.97 31.56
CA LEU A 788 15.77 10.28 32.98
C LEU A 788 17.10 10.61 33.70
N PRO A 789 17.13 11.59 34.62
CA PRO A 789 18.28 11.83 35.49
C PRO A 789 18.63 10.59 36.32
N GLY A 790 19.92 10.28 36.48
CA GLY A 790 20.34 9.10 37.23
C GLY A 790 21.80 8.70 37.02
N GLN A 791 22.16 7.50 37.50
CA GLN A 791 23.50 6.93 37.36
C GLN A 791 23.65 6.19 36.02
N TYR A 792 24.65 6.58 35.25
CA TYR A 792 24.99 6.02 33.95
C TYR A 792 26.42 5.45 33.94
N LEU A 793 26.64 4.45 33.10
CA LEU A 793 27.97 4.08 32.64
C LEU A 793 28.28 4.89 31.38
N GLN A 794 29.45 5.54 31.37
CA GLN A 794 29.99 6.28 30.24
C GLN A 794 31.08 5.44 29.58
N LEU A 795 30.81 4.97 28.36
CA LEU A 795 31.76 4.30 27.48
C LEU A 795 32.30 5.33 26.47
N THR A 796 33.60 5.55 26.48
CA THR A 796 34.29 6.41 25.52
C THR A 796 35.16 5.56 24.60
N VAL A 797 35.05 5.75 23.29
CA VAL A 797 35.93 5.15 22.28
C VAL A 797 36.55 6.28 21.48
N SER A 798 37.87 6.41 21.53
CA SER A 798 38.62 7.46 20.86
C SER A 798 39.81 6.94 20.06
N ASP A 799 40.10 7.60 18.94
CA ASP A 799 41.24 7.34 18.08
C ASP A 799 42.05 8.61 17.82
N ASN A 800 43.28 8.45 17.32
CA ASN A 800 44.14 9.54 16.87
C ASN A 800 44.31 9.56 15.34
N GLY A 801 43.24 9.21 14.61
CA GLY A 801 43.21 9.15 13.16
C GLY A 801 42.97 10.49 12.48
N CYS A 802 42.48 10.46 11.23
CA CYS A 802 42.24 11.66 10.43
C CYS A 802 41.10 12.56 10.94
N GLY A 803 40.25 12.06 11.83
CA GLY A 803 39.11 12.80 12.37
C GLY A 803 37.99 13.07 11.35
N ILE A 804 36.91 13.69 11.83
CA ILE A 804 35.68 13.98 11.09
C ILE A 804 35.49 15.50 11.04
N PRO A 805 35.35 16.10 9.83
CA PRO A 805 35.08 17.53 9.68
C PRO A 805 33.76 17.97 10.36
N PRO A 806 33.71 19.15 11.01
CA PRO A 806 32.52 19.63 11.71
C PRO A 806 31.26 19.71 10.84
N GLN A 807 31.41 19.98 9.54
CA GLN A 807 30.29 20.17 8.61
C GLN A 807 29.48 18.88 8.37
N ILE A 808 30.08 17.72 8.62
CA ILE A 808 29.43 16.43 8.43
C ILE A 808 29.13 15.70 9.73
N LEU A 809 29.56 16.24 10.88
CA LEU A 809 29.47 15.60 12.19
C LEU A 809 28.02 15.34 12.63
N GLU A 810 27.07 16.19 12.21
CA GLU A 810 25.64 15.97 12.44
C GLU A 810 25.03 14.88 11.55
N LYS A 811 25.63 14.62 10.38
CA LYS A 811 25.13 13.66 9.38
C LYS A 811 25.71 12.26 9.53
N ILE A 812 26.73 12.07 10.36
CA ILE A 812 27.42 10.76 10.49
C ILE A 812 26.53 9.64 11.03
N PHE A 813 25.42 9.99 11.68
CA PHE A 813 24.43 9.04 12.16
C PHE A 813 23.30 8.79 11.16
N ASP A 814 23.25 9.51 10.04
CA ASP A 814 22.28 9.29 8.98
C ASP A 814 22.56 7.94 8.28
N PRO A 815 21.54 7.10 8.07
CA PRO A 815 21.71 5.85 7.33
C PRO A 815 22.29 6.08 5.93
N PHE A 816 23.26 5.26 5.54
CA PHE A 816 23.98 5.31 4.25
C PHE A 816 24.91 6.51 4.05
N PHE A 817 25.06 7.38 5.06
CA PHE A 817 26.04 8.45 4.99
C PHE A 817 27.46 7.89 5.07
N THR A 818 28.27 8.13 4.05
CA THR A 818 29.69 7.73 4.04
C THR A 818 30.56 8.76 3.33
N THR A 819 31.76 8.96 3.86
CA THR A 819 32.84 9.73 3.24
C THR A 819 33.83 8.87 2.46
N LYS A 820 33.58 7.55 2.39
CA LYS A 820 34.44 6.56 1.73
C LYS A 820 34.00 6.36 0.27
N ASP A 821 34.93 5.91 -0.57
CA ASP A 821 34.62 5.52 -1.96
C ASP A 821 33.49 4.48 -2.01
N ILE A 822 32.72 4.47 -3.10
CA ILE A 822 31.50 3.67 -3.33
C ILE A 822 31.68 2.16 -3.03
N ASP A 823 32.91 1.64 -3.08
CA ASP A 823 33.23 0.22 -2.84
C ASP A 823 33.83 -0.08 -1.45
N LYS A 824 34.03 0.93 -0.57
CA LYS A 824 34.79 0.79 0.69
C LYS A 824 34.01 1.11 1.97
N GLY A 825 32.80 1.66 1.88
CA GLY A 825 32.00 2.02 3.04
C GLY A 825 30.52 1.84 2.80
N THR A 826 29.86 1.06 3.64
CA THR A 826 28.40 0.89 3.59
C THR A 826 27.65 2.14 4.10
N GLY A 827 28.29 2.98 4.91
CA GLY A 827 27.67 4.16 5.51
C GLY A 827 26.64 3.83 6.60
N MET A 828 26.61 2.58 7.08
CA MET A 828 25.54 2.14 7.99
C MET A 828 26.00 1.85 9.43
N GLY A 829 27.31 1.77 9.67
CA GLY A 829 27.84 1.37 10.98
C GLY A 829 27.44 2.31 12.13
N LEU A 830 27.57 3.62 11.94
CA LEU A 830 27.25 4.60 12.99
C LEU A 830 25.73 4.77 13.19
N ALA A 831 24.93 4.67 12.12
CA ALA A 831 23.47 4.65 12.21
C ALA A 831 22.96 3.46 13.05
N VAL A 832 23.57 2.28 12.89
CA VAL A 832 23.28 1.10 13.72
C VAL A 832 23.70 1.33 15.17
N VAL A 833 24.87 1.92 15.43
CA VAL A 833 25.30 2.27 16.79
C VAL A 833 24.28 3.22 17.45
N HIS A 834 23.82 4.24 16.74
CA HIS A 834 22.83 5.19 17.25
C HIS A 834 21.51 4.48 17.61
N GLY A 835 20.99 3.63 16.70
CA GLY A 835 19.76 2.88 16.94
C GLY A 835 19.84 1.90 18.12
N ILE A 836 20.98 1.21 18.29
CA ILE A 836 21.21 0.33 19.44
C ILE A 836 21.26 1.14 20.75
N VAL A 837 21.94 2.27 20.75
CA VAL A 837 22.04 3.11 21.95
C VAL A 837 20.66 3.64 22.36
N GLU A 838 19.83 4.06 21.40
CA GLU A 838 18.46 4.49 21.67
C GLU A 838 17.56 3.34 22.16
N SER A 839 17.67 2.13 21.59
CA SER A 839 16.90 0.96 22.06
C SER A 839 17.23 0.54 23.50
N HIS A 840 18.41 0.94 24.00
CA HIS A 840 18.86 0.71 25.37
C HIS A 840 18.61 1.90 26.32
N ASN A 841 17.78 2.87 25.91
CA ASN A 841 17.54 4.12 26.66
C ASN A 841 18.84 4.87 26.99
N GLY A 842 19.81 4.81 26.08
CA GLY A 842 21.11 5.46 26.19
C GLY A 842 21.22 6.73 25.35
N MET A 843 22.36 7.39 25.47
CA MET A 843 22.72 8.57 24.68
C MET A 843 24.09 8.40 24.05
N ILE A 844 24.28 8.84 22.81
CA ILE A 844 25.58 8.92 22.15
C ILE A 844 25.93 10.37 21.81
N LYS A 845 27.20 10.75 22.00
CA LYS A 845 27.80 12.02 21.58
C LYS A 845 29.03 11.73 20.75
N ALA A 846 29.27 12.54 19.72
CA ALA A 846 30.48 12.50 18.92
C ALA A 846 31.22 13.83 19.04
N ALA A 847 32.53 13.78 19.21
CA ALA A 847 33.43 14.92 19.16
C ALA A 847 34.62 14.55 18.28
N SER A 848 34.93 15.39 17.30
CA SER A 848 36.03 15.14 16.38
C SER A 848 36.48 16.43 15.71
N ALA A 849 37.75 16.49 15.36
CA ALA A 849 38.34 17.55 14.55
C ALA A 849 39.29 16.92 13.53
N GLU A 850 39.40 17.54 12.36
CA GLU A 850 40.25 17.06 11.28
C GLU A 850 41.72 17.07 11.71
N GLY A 851 42.39 15.91 11.60
CA GLY A 851 43.78 15.70 12.03
C GLY A 851 43.99 15.41 13.52
N GLU A 852 42.94 15.48 14.36
CA GLU A 852 43.03 15.22 15.81
C GLU A 852 42.37 13.90 16.24
N GLY A 853 41.72 13.20 15.30
CA GLY A 853 41.01 11.93 15.54
C GLY A 853 39.54 12.11 15.93
N SER A 854 38.88 11.00 16.25
CA SER A 854 37.45 10.98 16.61
C SER A 854 37.23 10.39 18.00
N CYS A 855 36.22 10.90 18.70
CA CYS A 855 35.82 10.46 20.02
C CYS A 855 34.30 10.28 20.09
N PHE A 856 33.85 9.08 20.45
CA PHE A 856 32.45 8.74 20.64
C PHE A 856 32.21 8.42 22.11
N THR A 857 31.23 9.06 22.72
CA THR A 857 30.85 8.89 24.13
C THR A 857 29.42 8.37 24.23
N ILE A 858 29.25 7.21 24.83
CA ILE A 858 27.96 6.54 25.02
C ILE A 858 27.61 6.49 26.51
N TYR A 859 26.37 6.81 26.85
CA TYR A 859 25.83 6.79 28.20
C TYR A 859 24.73 5.73 28.27
N LEU A 860 24.86 4.77 29.20
CA LEU A 860 23.89 3.69 29.41
C LEU A 860 23.40 3.66 30.87
N PRO A 861 22.08 3.56 31.13
CA PRO A 861 21.54 3.65 32.48
C PRO A 861 21.88 2.40 33.31
N THR A 862 22.35 2.61 34.53
CA THR A 862 22.71 1.51 35.44
C THR A 862 21.49 0.91 36.14
N ILE A 863 21.54 -0.40 36.40
CA ILE A 863 20.54 -1.14 37.17
C ILE A 863 21.14 -1.69 38.46
N LYS A 864 20.30 -1.83 39.49
CA LYS A 864 20.66 -2.54 40.72
C LYS A 864 20.23 -4.00 40.57
N SER A 865 21.17 -4.92 40.39
CA SER A 865 20.88 -6.36 40.41
C SER A 865 21.93 -7.11 41.24
N THR A 866 21.46 -8.10 41.99
CA THR A 866 22.15 -8.77 43.11
C THR A 866 22.60 -10.19 42.77
N GLU A 867 22.95 -10.51 41.52
CA GLU A 867 23.41 -11.85 41.17
C GLU A 867 24.95 -11.95 41.01
N LYS A 868 25.54 -12.86 41.80
CA LYS A 868 26.95 -13.28 41.72
C LYS A 868 27.04 -14.53 40.84
N ARG A 869 27.78 -14.46 39.72
CA ARG A 869 28.10 -15.63 38.88
C ARG A 869 29.31 -16.38 39.44
N LYS A 870 29.20 -17.70 39.63
CA LYS A 870 30.30 -18.62 39.97
C LYS A 870 31.19 -18.83 38.73
N LEU A 871 32.51 -18.68 38.90
CA LEU A 871 33.52 -19.09 37.92
C LEU A 871 33.65 -20.62 37.93
N LEU A 872 33.45 -21.26 36.79
CA LEU A 872 33.72 -22.70 36.58
C LEU A 872 35.17 -22.88 36.12
N GLN A 873 35.93 -23.71 36.84
CA GLN A 873 37.23 -24.21 36.39
C GLN A 873 37.02 -25.32 35.34
N ALA A 874 37.91 -25.40 34.35
CA ALA A 874 37.89 -26.43 33.33
C ALA A 874 38.17 -27.81 33.95
N SER A 875 37.14 -28.65 34.01
CA SER A 875 37.24 -30.08 34.33
C SER A 875 37.55 -30.88 33.05
N PRO A 876 38.19 -32.05 33.15
CA PRO A 876 38.38 -32.93 31.99
C PRO A 876 37.03 -33.26 31.33
N LEU A 877 37.03 -33.35 29.99
CA LEU A 877 35.81 -33.62 29.23
C LEU A 877 35.25 -35.00 29.63
N PRO A 878 33.93 -35.08 29.89
CA PRO A 878 33.32 -36.33 30.32
C PRO A 878 33.25 -37.34 29.17
N THR A 879 33.60 -38.58 29.46
CA THR A 879 33.43 -39.74 28.55
C THR A 879 32.20 -40.55 28.94
N GLY A 880 31.71 -41.40 28.04
CA GLY A 880 30.53 -42.25 28.28
C GLY A 880 30.59 -43.57 27.52
N ASN A 881 29.54 -44.38 27.62
CA ASN A 881 29.37 -45.65 26.89
C ASN A 881 27.95 -45.87 26.34
N GLU A 882 27.10 -44.85 26.44
CA GLU A 882 25.70 -44.87 26.05
C GLU A 882 25.50 -44.88 24.53
N ARG A 883 24.32 -45.34 24.08
CA ARG A 883 23.97 -45.42 22.66
C ARG A 883 23.28 -44.12 22.20
N ILE A 884 23.92 -43.38 21.31
CA ILE A 884 23.43 -42.07 20.83
C ILE A 884 23.00 -42.21 19.37
N LEU A 885 21.76 -41.79 19.07
CA LEU A 885 21.28 -41.64 17.70
C LEU A 885 21.46 -40.19 17.25
N ILE A 886 22.04 -39.99 16.07
CA ILE A 886 22.26 -38.68 15.47
C ILE A 886 21.43 -38.60 14.19
N LEU A 887 20.69 -37.52 14.03
CA LEU A 887 19.85 -37.25 12.86
C LEU A 887 20.20 -35.87 12.29
N ASP A 888 20.68 -35.86 11.05
CA ASP A 888 20.98 -34.66 10.28
C ASP A 888 20.75 -34.98 8.80
N ASP A 889 20.11 -34.10 8.03
CA ASP A 889 19.85 -34.33 6.61
C ASP A 889 21.15 -34.27 5.77
N GLU A 890 22.17 -33.59 6.30
CA GLU A 890 23.52 -33.60 5.75
C GLU A 890 24.33 -34.78 6.29
N GLU A 891 24.41 -35.87 5.51
CA GLU A 891 25.13 -37.11 5.86
C GLU A 891 26.55 -36.87 6.38
N SER A 892 27.27 -35.93 5.76
CA SER A 892 28.64 -35.56 6.15
C SER A 892 28.72 -35.00 7.57
N LEU A 893 27.72 -34.21 7.98
CA LEU A 893 27.67 -33.61 9.32
C LEU A 893 27.19 -34.63 10.36
N ALA A 894 26.21 -35.46 10.01
CA ALA A 894 25.73 -36.56 10.85
C ALA A 894 26.86 -37.55 11.20
N SER A 895 27.60 -37.97 10.17
CA SER A 895 28.74 -38.87 10.28
C SER A 895 29.88 -38.27 11.10
N LEU A 896 30.20 -36.99 10.87
CA LEU A 896 31.23 -36.27 11.63
C LEU A 896 30.91 -36.18 13.13
N CYS A 897 29.67 -35.86 13.48
CA CYS A 897 29.22 -35.84 14.88
C CYS A 897 29.30 -37.24 15.51
N ALA A 898 28.97 -38.28 14.74
CA ALA A 898 29.04 -39.67 15.19
C ALA A 898 30.48 -40.10 15.48
N GLU A 899 31.42 -39.72 14.60
CA GLU A 899 32.85 -39.99 14.80
C GLU A 899 33.42 -39.24 16.01
N ILE A 900 33.08 -37.96 16.18
CA ILE A 900 33.54 -37.15 17.31
C ILE A 900 33.09 -37.79 18.63
N LEU A 901 31.80 -38.13 18.77
CA LEU A 901 31.28 -38.73 20.00
C LEU A 901 31.82 -40.15 20.25
N ALA A 902 32.13 -40.92 19.19
CA ALA A 902 32.75 -42.24 19.33
C ALA A 902 34.15 -42.17 19.97
N GLU A 903 34.94 -41.14 19.67
CA GLU A 903 36.26 -40.91 20.29
C GLU A 903 36.17 -40.61 21.80
N TYR A 904 35.02 -40.14 22.28
CA TYR A 904 34.74 -39.94 23.71
C TYR A 904 34.04 -41.15 24.38
N GLY A 905 33.98 -42.30 23.69
CA GLY A 905 33.54 -43.59 24.22
C GLY A 905 32.07 -43.96 23.96
N TYR A 906 31.28 -43.07 23.37
CA TYR A 906 29.86 -43.32 23.09
C TYR A 906 29.67 -44.28 21.92
N GLN A 907 28.59 -45.06 21.94
CA GLN A 907 28.18 -45.89 20.81
C GLN A 907 27.25 -45.09 19.91
N THR A 908 27.72 -44.67 18.74
CA THR A 908 26.98 -43.76 17.86
C THR A 908 26.36 -44.49 16.67
N HIS A 909 25.14 -44.10 16.31
CA HIS A 909 24.47 -44.46 15.05
C HIS A 909 23.94 -43.17 14.45
N PHE A 910 24.04 -43.00 13.13
CA PHE A 910 23.48 -41.82 12.46
C PHE A 910 22.48 -42.23 11.39
N GLU A 911 21.53 -41.34 11.12
CA GLU A 911 20.52 -41.44 10.06
C GLU A 911 20.31 -40.07 9.41
N THR A 912 19.79 -40.05 8.19
CA THR A 912 19.51 -38.81 7.44
C THR A 912 18.02 -38.54 7.21
N SER A 913 17.15 -39.50 7.53
CA SER A 913 15.69 -39.37 7.38
C SER A 913 15.00 -39.44 8.74
N SER A 914 14.19 -38.43 9.03
CA SER A 914 13.37 -38.37 10.25
C SER A 914 12.32 -39.48 10.28
N ASN A 915 11.76 -39.88 9.13
CA ASN A 915 10.87 -41.04 9.01
C ASN A 915 11.56 -42.36 9.39
N ARG A 916 12.83 -42.53 8.99
CA ARG A 916 13.60 -43.73 9.35
C ARG A 916 13.86 -43.80 10.85
N VAL A 917 14.20 -42.68 11.48
CA VAL A 917 14.36 -42.58 12.94
C VAL A 917 13.06 -42.93 13.67
N LEU A 918 11.93 -42.40 13.22
CA LEU A 918 10.63 -42.73 13.79
C LEU A 918 10.31 -44.23 13.68
N GLN A 919 10.67 -44.87 12.56
CA GLN A 919 10.52 -46.31 12.40
C GLN A 919 11.43 -47.10 13.38
N LEU A 920 12.69 -46.71 13.54
CA LEU A 920 13.63 -47.36 14.46
C LEU A 920 13.11 -47.35 15.91
N PHE A 921 12.53 -46.24 16.34
CA PHE A 921 11.92 -46.14 17.68
C PHE A 921 10.58 -46.88 17.82
N ARG A 922 9.85 -47.12 16.72
CA ARG A 922 8.66 -48.00 16.74
C ARG A 922 9.04 -49.48 16.83
N GLU A 923 10.16 -49.87 16.24
CA GLU A 923 10.69 -51.24 16.29
C GLU A 923 11.26 -51.57 17.68
N ASP A 924 12.06 -50.67 18.27
CA ASP A 924 12.57 -50.79 19.64
C ASP A 924 12.78 -49.41 20.31
N PRO A 925 11.83 -48.96 21.15
CA PRO A 925 11.91 -47.67 21.85
C PRO A 925 13.08 -47.52 22.84
N GLN A 926 13.70 -48.62 23.28
CA GLN A 926 14.81 -48.62 24.25
C GLN A 926 16.18 -48.80 23.60
N LYS A 927 16.26 -48.84 22.27
CA LYS A 927 17.51 -49.08 21.54
C LYS A 927 18.56 -47.98 21.69
N TYR A 928 18.13 -46.73 21.89
CA TYR A 928 19.02 -45.58 22.02
C TYR A 928 18.76 -44.84 23.32
N ASP A 929 19.81 -44.28 23.91
CA ASP A 929 19.80 -43.62 25.22
C ASP A 929 19.66 -42.08 25.11
N LEU A 930 19.95 -41.52 23.93
CA LEU A 930 19.86 -40.09 23.59
C LEU A 930 19.61 -39.92 22.08
N LEU A 931 18.81 -38.93 21.70
CA LEU A 931 18.69 -38.45 20.31
C LEU A 931 19.32 -37.06 20.18
N ILE A 932 20.15 -36.87 19.16
CA ILE A 932 20.60 -35.58 18.68
C ILE A 932 19.97 -35.38 17.30
N SER A 933 19.18 -34.33 17.12
CA SER A 933 18.43 -34.09 15.88
C SER A 933 18.61 -32.66 15.42
N ASP A 934 18.86 -32.44 14.13
CA ASP A 934 18.71 -31.11 13.56
C ASP A 934 17.25 -30.64 13.64
N GLN A 935 17.04 -29.33 13.69
CA GLN A 935 15.72 -28.74 13.79
C GLN A 935 15.07 -28.56 12.43
N THR A 936 15.85 -28.14 11.43
CA THR A 936 15.38 -27.81 10.09
C THR A 936 15.77 -28.93 9.14
N MET A 937 14.88 -29.91 8.95
CA MET A 937 15.13 -31.05 8.06
C MET A 937 13.89 -31.35 7.20
N PRO A 938 14.06 -32.01 6.05
CA PRO A 938 12.95 -32.52 5.24
C PRO A 938 12.05 -33.51 6.01
N GLU A 939 10.82 -33.65 5.54
CA GLU A 939 9.77 -34.52 6.09
C GLU A 939 9.20 -34.03 7.44
N LEU A 940 9.92 -34.24 8.55
CA LEU A 940 9.53 -33.82 9.88
C LEU A 940 10.61 -32.91 10.47
N SER A 941 10.21 -31.77 11.02
CA SER A 941 11.13 -30.94 11.81
C SER A 941 11.59 -31.68 13.08
N GLY A 942 12.75 -31.30 13.61
CA GLY A 942 13.28 -31.90 14.85
C GLY A 942 12.29 -31.81 16.02
N SER A 943 11.59 -30.69 16.14
CA SER A 943 10.51 -30.51 17.12
C SER A 943 9.29 -31.40 16.91
N GLU A 944 8.88 -31.64 15.65
CA GLU A 944 7.74 -32.53 15.35
C GLU A 944 8.10 -33.99 15.59
N LEU A 945 9.32 -34.39 15.21
CA LEU A 945 9.85 -35.71 15.49
C LEU A 945 9.96 -35.94 17.01
N ALA A 946 10.47 -34.97 17.76
CA ALA A 946 10.59 -35.05 19.21
C ALA A 946 9.22 -35.28 19.88
N LYS A 947 8.17 -34.55 19.47
CA LYS A 947 6.81 -34.77 19.98
C LYS A 947 6.33 -36.21 19.75
N GLN A 948 6.58 -36.76 18.57
CA GLN A 948 6.17 -38.13 18.24
C GLN A 948 6.99 -39.18 19.00
N LEU A 949 8.28 -38.95 19.19
CA LEU A 949 9.15 -39.86 19.94
C LEU A 949 8.87 -39.83 21.44
N LEU A 950 8.54 -38.67 22.01
CA LEU A 950 8.17 -38.55 23.42
C LEU A 950 6.82 -39.24 23.73
N GLN A 951 5.92 -39.36 22.74
CA GLN A 951 4.72 -40.22 22.88
C GLN A 951 5.08 -41.71 22.96
N LEU A 952 6.15 -42.15 22.31
CA LEU A 952 6.62 -43.54 22.34
C LEU A 952 7.51 -43.82 23.56
N ARG A 953 8.33 -42.84 23.97
CA ARG A 953 9.20 -42.89 25.15
C ARG A 953 9.26 -41.52 25.83
N PRO A 954 8.43 -41.30 26.88
CA PRO A 954 8.34 -40.01 27.57
C PRO A 954 9.64 -39.51 28.21
N ASN A 955 10.53 -40.42 28.59
CA ASN A 955 11.80 -40.09 29.26
C ASN A 955 13.01 -40.22 28.32
N LEU A 956 12.83 -40.00 27.02
CA LEU A 956 13.94 -39.97 26.06
C LEU A 956 14.62 -38.60 26.13
N PRO A 957 15.92 -38.51 26.48
CA PRO A 957 16.67 -37.28 26.32
C PRO A 957 16.79 -36.94 24.82
N ILE A 958 16.46 -35.70 24.46
CA ILE A 958 16.54 -35.20 23.09
C ILE A 958 17.30 -33.87 23.11
N ILE A 959 18.32 -33.76 22.27
CA ILE A 959 19.06 -32.53 21.98
C ILE A 959 18.68 -32.08 20.58
N LEU A 960 18.18 -30.84 20.47
CA LEU A 960 17.93 -30.22 19.16
C LEU A 960 19.12 -29.34 18.77
N CYS A 961 19.65 -29.58 17.58
CA CYS A 961 20.63 -28.74 16.94
C CYS A 961 19.90 -27.69 16.10
N THR A 962 20.25 -26.41 16.24
CA THR A 962 19.63 -25.33 15.47
C THR A 962 20.68 -24.48 14.78
N GLY A 963 20.43 -24.10 13.53
CA GLY A 963 21.11 -22.96 12.91
C GLY A 963 20.70 -21.64 13.58
N TYR A 964 21.46 -20.56 13.34
CA TYR A 964 21.14 -19.23 13.88
C TYR A 964 19.74 -18.73 13.49
N SER A 965 19.12 -19.28 12.43
CA SER A 965 17.86 -18.86 11.81
C SER A 965 16.58 -19.48 12.39
N ALA A 966 16.66 -20.51 13.24
CA ALA A 966 15.46 -21.21 13.72
C ALA A 966 14.78 -20.47 14.89
N LYS A 967 13.51 -20.10 14.72
CA LYS A 967 12.64 -19.56 15.77
C LYS A 967 12.20 -20.69 16.71
N VAL A 968 12.96 -20.96 17.76
CA VAL A 968 12.43 -21.74 18.90
C VAL A 968 12.75 -20.95 20.16
N SER A 969 11.71 -20.49 20.87
CA SER A 969 11.92 -19.83 22.15
C SER A 969 12.26 -20.87 23.22
N PRO A 970 13.10 -20.54 24.22
CA PRO A 970 13.36 -21.45 25.34
C PRO A 970 12.08 -21.88 26.08
N GLU A 971 11.05 -21.03 26.09
CA GLU A 971 9.73 -21.30 26.70
C GLU A 971 8.90 -22.32 25.92
N GLU A 972 8.92 -22.29 24.58
CA GLU A 972 8.28 -23.31 23.74
C GLU A 972 8.97 -24.68 23.89
N ALA A 973 10.26 -24.68 24.20
CA ALA A 973 11.02 -25.91 24.34
C ALA A 973 10.79 -26.64 25.68
N GLU A 974 10.66 -25.90 26.78
CA GLU A 974 10.28 -26.46 28.08
C GLU A 974 8.87 -27.07 28.03
N GLN A 975 7.94 -26.45 27.29
CA GLN A 975 6.59 -27.00 27.08
C GLN A 975 6.57 -28.29 26.26
N LEU A 976 7.64 -28.59 25.51
CA LEU A 976 7.78 -29.80 24.69
C LEU A 976 8.54 -30.94 25.39
N GLY A 977 9.02 -30.76 26.63
CA GLY A 977 9.77 -31.77 27.37
C GLY A 977 11.21 -31.98 26.88
N LEU A 978 11.77 -31.02 26.16
CA LEU A 978 13.12 -31.09 25.59
C LEU A 978 14.19 -30.80 26.66
N HIS A 979 15.30 -31.57 26.63
CA HIS A 979 16.31 -31.51 27.69
C HIS A 979 17.43 -30.48 27.42
N SER A 980 17.81 -30.20 26.15
CA SER A 980 18.85 -29.22 25.81
C SER A 980 18.88 -28.82 24.32
N PHE A 981 19.51 -27.68 23.99
CA PHE A 981 19.79 -27.23 22.61
C PHE A 981 21.28 -27.04 22.35
N CYS A 982 21.70 -27.23 21.10
CA CYS A 982 23.02 -26.82 20.62
C CYS A 982 22.91 -25.96 19.36
N PHE A 983 23.75 -24.93 19.25
CA PHE A 983 23.82 -24.09 18.06
C PHE A 983 24.88 -24.61 17.10
N LYS A 984 24.52 -24.76 15.82
CA LYS A 984 25.48 -25.07 14.75
C LYS A 984 26.32 -23.80 14.41
N PRO A 985 27.64 -23.90 14.14
CA PRO A 985 28.44 -25.13 14.12
C PRO A 985 28.79 -25.62 15.53
N LEU A 986 28.67 -26.93 15.73
CA LEU A 986 28.84 -27.62 17.01
C LEU A 986 30.30 -27.60 17.44
N ASP A 987 30.60 -26.89 18.52
CA ASP A 987 31.89 -26.97 19.19
C ASP A 987 32.02 -28.31 19.94
N THR A 988 33.14 -29.02 19.74
CA THR A 988 33.34 -30.38 20.29
C THR A 988 33.23 -30.42 21.81
N ASP A 989 33.81 -29.45 22.53
CA ASP A 989 33.73 -29.38 23.99
C ASP A 989 32.29 -29.15 24.45
N GLN A 990 31.57 -28.28 23.75
CA GLN A 990 30.18 -27.97 24.05
C GLN A 990 29.26 -29.16 23.77
N LEU A 991 29.47 -29.87 22.67
CA LEU A 991 28.71 -31.06 22.28
C LEU A 991 28.85 -32.16 23.34
N VAL A 992 30.08 -32.52 23.72
CA VAL A 992 30.35 -33.59 24.71
C VAL A 992 29.79 -33.23 26.09
N LYS A 993 29.92 -31.96 26.53
CA LYS A 993 29.34 -31.50 27.80
C LYS A 993 27.82 -31.54 27.78
N THR A 994 27.18 -31.16 26.65
CA THR A 994 25.72 -31.13 26.53
C THR A 994 25.15 -32.54 26.49
N VAL A 995 25.79 -33.46 25.75
CA VAL A 995 25.45 -34.89 25.73
C VAL A 995 25.52 -35.49 27.14
N ARG A 996 26.62 -35.27 27.86
CA ARG A 996 26.77 -35.78 29.23
C ARG A 996 25.71 -35.22 30.16
N LYS A 997 25.48 -33.90 30.12
CA LYS A 997 24.45 -33.24 30.92
C LYS A 997 23.06 -33.83 30.65
N ALA A 998 22.68 -33.98 29.38
CA ALA A 998 21.37 -34.52 29.00
C ALA A 998 21.17 -35.98 29.44
N LEU A 999 22.26 -36.76 29.51
CA LEU A 999 22.22 -38.14 30.00
C LEU A 999 22.24 -38.24 31.54
N ASP A 1000 22.86 -37.27 32.22
CA ASP A 1000 23.01 -37.23 33.69
C ASP A 1000 21.84 -36.55 34.42
N ASP A 1001 21.13 -35.62 33.78
CA ASP A 1001 19.90 -34.99 34.29
C ASP A 1001 18.72 -35.99 34.41
N LYS A 1002 18.99 -37.30 34.44
CA LYS A 1002 18.05 -38.43 34.61
C LYS A 1002 17.38 -38.53 36.00
N ASN A 1003 17.38 -37.47 36.82
CA ASN A 1003 16.77 -37.45 38.15
C ASN A 1003 15.63 -36.45 38.27
#